data_AF-A0A9D7C6N4-F1
#
_entry.id   AF-A0A9D7C6N4-F1
#
_cell.length_a   1.000
_cell.length_b   1.000
_cell.length_c   1.000
_cell.angle_alpha   90.00
_cell.angle_beta   90.00
_cell.angle_gamma   90.00
#
_symmetry.space_group_name_H-M   'P 1'
#
loop_
_entity.id
_entity.type
_entity.pdbx_description
1 polymer ?
#
loop_
_entity_poly.entity_id
_entity_poly.type
_entity_poly.pdbx_seq_one_letter_code
_entity_poly.pdbx_strand_id
1 'polypeptide(L)'
;MKSTPLFFLLIVSAFTCFGQFQFVSPKPGAKSLPVQHNIIIRQGNVLLHADSQLFSITGIKSGKVSFKMIVCDDKKTLNLNPLLPFATNDTITVIAAEGAVTVENAGAIPVFQFTFTTSGQKALEERSANSLWENEWDDVNESVQKDAATTDDDDSLKLFTITTNLEPAPGSIFFDCKPATVLPGDSALHVIGIIQNNGDSVYQQSFTGLPYDFHLGSNGYFITYRSDRGCYYMLDSNFHVVDSFAIANGFAVDPHDCRLTADGYAYIIGAEDQPVGDAMSHVYRGSVIQGFDPHHNIIFEWRSLDYVDVSEGTHLNEDASTLDYVHTNSIEIDFDGNMITSNRNLDQVNKIDISTGEFIWRMGGVKNEFTFLNDPQKFSRQHDCRRLPNGNITLYDNGNYHPLSHSAAKEYKLDEVQKTATLVWSYKHPMVDGVIPYYLAMGNVQRLKNGNTFINWGKRYNTNLPSMTEVDSAGNIVWEMKLSADKQYIAYRAHKYDWNPCARPSADSMKVREITGNSARLSWECVVNANQLYEVQYKRKDATTWEAQAVLSPADNLVLSFLQTSTTYDWRLKSWCDTVANTASGFSETRSFTTASDDDNSTLFIYPNPAQNQVTIHSLGMETVQVFNLHGQLVMQVTRPATDASVMVLSLGSLPSGLYLVVVGNNDYRATAMLSVVK
;
A
#
# COMPACT_ATOMS: atom_id res chain seq x y z
N MET A 1 -1.57 -39.21 68.21
CA MET A 1 -1.48 -39.77 66.85
C MET A 1 -2.79 -39.42 66.17
N LYS A 2 -2.94 -38.21 65.62
CA LYS A 2 -2.50 -37.71 64.29
C LYS A 2 -3.24 -38.39 63.12
N SER A 3 -4.25 -37.71 62.59
CA SER A 3 -4.47 -37.61 61.15
C SER A 3 -4.81 -36.14 60.85
N THR A 4 -3.85 -35.45 60.24
CA THR A 4 -3.99 -34.08 59.73
C THR A 4 -4.39 -34.21 58.26
N PRO A 5 -5.46 -33.55 57.76
CA PRO A 5 -5.70 -33.51 56.34
C PRO A 5 -4.80 -32.46 55.69
N LEU A 6 -4.10 -32.89 54.64
CA LEU A 6 -3.24 -32.11 53.77
C LEU A 6 -4.10 -31.11 52.98
N PHE A 7 -3.81 -29.82 53.10
CA PHE A 7 -4.36 -28.80 52.19
C PHE A 7 -3.72 -29.01 50.82
N PHE A 8 -4.49 -29.50 49.85
CA PHE A 8 -4.13 -29.39 48.43
C PHE A 8 -4.29 -27.92 48.03
N LEU A 9 -3.18 -27.26 47.71
CA LEU A 9 -3.18 -25.98 47.02
C LEU A 9 -3.74 -26.23 45.62
N LEU A 10 -5.01 -25.87 45.40
CA LEU A 10 -5.63 -25.91 44.10
C LEU A 10 -4.97 -24.83 43.24
N ILE A 11 -4.02 -25.22 42.38
CA ILE A 11 -3.57 -24.37 41.28
C ILE A 11 -4.78 -24.28 40.34
N VAL A 12 -5.52 -23.16 40.42
CA VAL A 12 -6.60 -22.84 39.50
C VAL A 12 -5.95 -22.53 38.15
N SER A 13 -5.74 -23.58 37.36
CA SER A 13 -5.62 -23.50 35.91
C SER A 13 -7.02 -23.38 35.34
N ALA A 14 -7.46 -22.17 34.98
CA ALA A 14 -8.44 -21.89 33.93
C ALA A 14 -8.88 -20.44 34.03
N PHE A 15 -8.33 -19.59 33.16
CA PHE A 15 -9.07 -18.55 32.42
C PHE A 15 -8.13 -18.07 31.30
N THR A 16 -8.34 -18.52 30.07
CA THR A 16 -8.04 -17.69 28.91
C THR A 16 -9.35 -17.48 28.19
N CYS A 17 -10.04 -16.44 28.63
CA CYS A 17 -11.20 -15.89 27.95
C CYS A 17 -10.72 -15.44 26.56
N PHE A 18 -11.22 -16.06 25.49
CA PHE A 18 -11.03 -15.59 24.13
C PHE A 18 -11.84 -14.30 23.94
N GLY A 19 -11.20 -13.18 24.30
CA GLY A 19 -11.48 -11.82 23.86
C GLY A 19 -10.14 -11.14 23.58
N GLN A 20 -9.27 -11.85 22.85
CA GLN A 20 -7.85 -11.59 22.69
C GLN A 20 -7.63 -10.82 21.37
N PHE A 21 -6.61 -9.97 21.30
CA PHE A 21 -6.25 -9.19 20.11
C PHE A 21 -6.43 -10.00 18.81
N GLN A 22 -7.07 -9.41 17.81
CA GLN A 22 -7.34 -10.05 16.51
C GLN A 22 -6.06 -10.57 15.86
N PHE A 23 -5.00 -9.76 15.87
CA PHE A 23 -3.69 -10.13 15.34
C PHE A 23 -2.58 -9.82 16.35
N VAL A 24 -1.62 -10.74 16.45
CA VAL A 24 -0.40 -10.58 17.25
C VAL A 24 0.78 -11.17 16.49
N SER A 25 1.82 -10.36 16.27
CA SER A 25 3.14 -10.85 15.82
C SER A 25 4.19 -10.56 16.90
N PRO A 26 5.07 -11.50 17.27
CA PRO A 26 5.08 -12.90 16.82
C PRO A 26 3.82 -13.67 17.23
N LYS A 27 3.42 -14.67 16.43
CA LYS A 27 2.30 -15.56 16.78
C LYS A 27 2.56 -16.18 18.17
N PRO A 28 1.57 -16.28 19.07
CA PRO A 28 1.76 -16.95 20.35
C PRO A 28 2.34 -18.36 20.19
N GLY A 29 3.48 -18.61 20.82
CA GLY A 29 4.23 -19.87 20.74
C GLY A 29 5.17 -19.98 19.53
N ALA A 30 5.30 -18.93 18.70
CA ALA A 30 6.23 -18.89 17.58
C ALA A 30 7.66 -19.13 18.04
N LYS A 31 8.44 -19.78 17.17
CA LYS A 31 9.80 -20.22 17.48
C LYS A 31 10.81 -19.65 16.50
N SER A 32 12.05 -19.57 17.00
CA SER A 32 13.24 -19.23 16.24
C SER A 32 13.15 -17.88 15.51
N LEU A 33 12.56 -16.88 16.14
CA LEU A 33 12.50 -15.53 15.59
C LEU A 33 13.87 -14.84 15.67
N PRO A 34 14.21 -13.96 14.73
CA PRO A 34 15.38 -13.09 14.87
C PRO A 34 15.38 -12.37 16.22
N VAL A 35 16.57 -12.14 16.77
CA VAL A 35 16.70 -11.46 18.07
C VAL A 35 16.31 -9.98 18.02
N GLN A 36 16.32 -9.37 16.84
CA GLN A 36 15.80 -8.02 16.61
C GLN A 36 14.40 -8.16 16.03
N HIS A 37 13.40 -7.95 16.88
CA HIS A 37 12.01 -8.16 16.49
C HIS A 37 11.10 -7.25 17.31
N ASN A 38 10.19 -6.52 16.67
CA ASN A 38 9.16 -5.80 17.38
C ASN A 38 7.99 -6.72 17.80
N ILE A 39 7.05 -6.20 18.56
CA ILE A 39 5.81 -6.90 18.88
C ILE A 39 4.66 -6.07 18.34
N ILE A 40 3.88 -6.66 17.44
CA ILE A 40 2.74 -6.04 16.76
C ILE A 40 1.48 -6.58 17.43
N ILE A 41 0.60 -5.67 17.85
CA ILE A 41 -0.65 -6.00 18.52
C ILE A 41 -1.78 -5.23 17.87
N ARG A 42 -2.79 -5.93 17.34
CA ARG A 42 -3.95 -5.32 16.70
C ARG A 42 -5.25 -5.90 17.25
N GLN A 43 -6.14 -5.03 17.70
CA GLN A 43 -7.40 -5.45 18.33
C GLN A 43 -8.55 -5.54 17.32
N GLY A 44 -8.54 -4.71 16.28
CA GLY A 44 -9.59 -4.63 15.25
C GLY A 44 -10.39 -3.33 15.28
N ASN A 45 -10.74 -2.85 16.48
CA ASN A 45 -11.38 -1.56 16.69
C ASN A 45 -10.35 -0.44 16.83
N VAL A 46 -10.79 0.81 16.62
CA VAL A 46 -9.94 2.00 16.81
C VAL A 46 -9.50 2.11 18.26
N LEU A 47 -8.20 2.28 18.46
CA LEU A 47 -7.56 2.51 19.75
C LEU A 47 -7.92 3.92 20.24
N LEU A 48 -8.55 4.01 21.41
CA LEU A 48 -8.85 5.28 22.08
C LEU A 48 -7.72 5.69 23.04
N HIS A 49 -7.06 4.71 23.65
CA HIS A 49 -5.98 4.90 24.61
C HIS A 49 -5.07 3.68 24.66
N ALA A 50 -3.76 3.91 24.85
CA ALA A 50 -2.77 2.89 25.14
C ALA A 50 -1.79 3.40 26.20
N ASP A 51 -1.54 2.60 27.25
CA ASP A 51 -0.59 2.94 28.33
C ASP A 51 0.60 1.98 28.33
N SER A 52 1.77 2.49 27.93
CA SER A 52 3.00 1.71 27.89
C SER A 52 3.42 1.16 29.27
N GLN A 53 3.02 1.80 30.37
CA GLN A 53 3.38 1.34 31.73
C GLN A 53 2.64 0.07 32.14
N LEU A 54 1.54 -0.24 31.45
CA LEU A 54 0.74 -1.45 31.67
C LEU A 54 1.17 -2.60 30.77
N PHE A 55 2.22 -2.42 29.95
CA PHE A 55 2.88 -3.47 29.19
C PHE A 55 4.19 -3.90 29.86
N SER A 56 4.47 -5.21 29.82
CA SER A 56 5.73 -5.80 30.27
C SER A 56 6.25 -6.79 29.24
N ILE A 57 7.52 -6.64 28.87
CA ILE A 57 8.25 -7.60 28.04
C ILE A 57 9.42 -8.14 28.86
N THR A 58 9.49 -9.45 29.03
CA THR A 58 10.54 -10.12 29.82
C THR A 58 11.06 -11.36 29.12
N GLY A 59 12.38 -11.46 28.93
CA GLY A 59 13.04 -12.68 28.49
C GLY A 59 13.63 -13.46 29.67
N ILE A 60 13.70 -14.78 29.58
CA ILE A 60 14.40 -15.62 30.59
C ILE A 60 15.88 -15.23 30.67
N LYS A 61 16.50 -14.92 29.52
CA LYS A 61 17.90 -14.48 29.42
C LYS A 61 18.01 -12.97 29.28
N SER A 62 17.11 -12.35 28.54
CA SER A 62 17.11 -10.89 28.30
C SER A 62 16.74 -10.08 29.54
N GLY A 63 16.09 -10.71 30.53
CA GLY A 63 15.54 -10.00 31.68
C GLY A 63 14.40 -9.06 31.26
N LYS A 64 14.19 -7.98 32.02
CA LYS A 64 13.19 -6.95 31.67
C LYS A 64 13.65 -6.17 30.44
N VAL A 65 12.83 -6.15 29.41
CA VAL A 65 13.12 -5.48 28.14
C VAL A 65 12.44 -4.11 28.11
N SER A 66 13.21 -3.07 27.83
CA SER A 66 12.68 -1.72 27.59
C SER A 66 12.27 -1.58 26.13
N PHE A 67 11.21 -0.83 25.85
CA PHE A 67 10.65 -0.68 24.51
C PHE A 67 10.05 0.72 24.28
N LYS A 68 9.94 1.12 23.02
CA LYS A 68 9.13 2.25 22.55
C LYS A 68 7.79 1.73 22.05
N MET A 69 6.69 2.34 22.50
CA MET A 69 5.35 2.03 22.00
C MET A 69 4.94 3.04 20.94
N ILE A 70 4.41 2.57 19.80
CA ILE A 70 3.91 3.39 18.70
C ILE A 70 2.48 2.95 18.37
N VAL A 71 1.58 3.93 18.19
CA VAL A 71 0.26 3.72 17.58
C VAL A 71 0.42 3.95 16.08
N CYS A 72 0.18 2.94 15.25
CA CYS A 72 0.30 3.04 13.81
C CYS A 72 -0.83 3.88 13.19
N ASP A 73 -0.68 4.28 11.92
CA ASP A 73 -1.61 5.20 11.24
C ASP A 73 -3.02 4.65 11.07
N ASP A 74 -3.15 3.31 11.05
CA ASP A 74 -4.45 2.64 10.99
C ASP A 74 -5.29 2.84 12.27
N LYS A 75 -4.67 3.40 13.32
CA LYS A 75 -5.21 3.62 14.67
C LYS A 75 -5.72 2.35 15.34
N LYS A 76 -5.37 1.17 14.84
CA LYS A 76 -5.83 -0.14 15.29
C LYS A 76 -4.67 -1.02 15.76
N THR A 77 -3.46 -0.68 15.33
CA THR A 77 -2.25 -1.45 15.57
C THR A 77 -1.29 -0.70 16.50
N LEU A 78 -0.72 -1.45 17.44
CA LEU A 78 0.33 -1.02 18.36
C LEU A 78 1.62 -1.78 18.06
N ASN A 79 2.71 -1.05 17.94
CA ASN A 79 4.05 -1.61 17.88
C ASN A 79 4.77 -1.38 19.20
N LEU A 80 5.21 -2.46 19.85
CA LEU A 80 6.14 -2.43 20.97
C LEU A 80 7.53 -2.77 20.42
N ASN A 81 8.38 -1.76 20.28
CA ASN A 81 9.70 -1.87 19.67
C ASN A 81 10.77 -1.96 20.76
N PRO A 82 11.39 -3.14 21.02
CA PRO A 82 12.48 -3.26 21.98
C PRO A 82 13.63 -2.30 21.67
N LEU A 83 14.17 -1.65 22.70
CA LEU A 83 15.31 -0.74 22.54
C LEU A 83 16.64 -1.46 22.31
N LEU A 84 16.70 -2.74 22.68
CA LEU A 84 17.84 -3.62 22.47
C LEU A 84 17.35 -4.96 21.92
N PRO A 85 18.13 -5.64 21.06
CA PRO A 85 17.83 -7.00 20.65
C PRO A 85 17.69 -7.94 21.86
N PHE A 86 16.80 -8.92 21.72
CA PHE A 86 16.67 -10.02 22.66
C PHE A 86 17.94 -10.89 22.70
N ALA A 87 18.12 -11.65 23.78
CA ALA A 87 19.14 -12.69 23.83
C ALA A 87 18.81 -13.84 22.85
N THR A 88 19.83 -14.56 22.39
CA THR A 88 19.65 -15.74 21.53
C THR A 88 19.11 -16.94 22.32
N ASN A 89 18.30 -17.77 21.64
CA ASN A 89 17.63 -18.92 22.23
C ASN A 89 16.90 -18.56 23.54
N ASP A 90 16.24 -17.42 23.58
CA ASP A 90 15.51 -16.91 24.74
C ASP A 90 14.02 -17.16 24.60
N THR A 91 13.32 -17.27 25.72
CA THR A 91 11.86 -17.29 25.76
C THR A 91 11.39 -15.93 26.24
N ILE A 92 10.71 -15.20 25.38
CA ILE A 92 10.16 -13.89 25.67
C ILE A 92 8.71 -14.03 26.08
N THR A 93 8.32 -13.34 27.15
CA THR A 93 6.96 -13.23 27.64
C THR A 93 6.50 -11.78 27.53
N VAL A 94 5.35 -11.58 26.91
CA VAL A 94 4.70 -10.28 26.77
C VAL A 94 3.41 -10.30 27.58
N ILE A 95 3.20 -9.28 28.40
CA ILE A 95 2.00 -9.11 29.24
C ILE A 95 1.45 -7.71 29.01
N ALA A 96 0.15 -7.61 28.76
CA ALA A 96 -0.63 -6.38 28.81
C ALA A 96 -1.62 -6.51 29.98
N ALA A 97 -1.51 -5.63 30.97
CA ALA A 97 -2.45 -5.58 32.08
C ALA A 97 -3.81 -5.03 31.64
N GLU A 98 -4.83 -5.22 32.47
CA GLU A 98 -6.17 -4.66 32.22
C GLU A 98 -6.08 -3.13 32.07
N GLY A 99 -6.73 -2.59 31.04
CA GLY A 99 -6.70 -1.15 30.74
C GLY A 99 -5.44 -0.68 30.00
N ALA A 100 -4.47 -1.57 29.71
CA ALA A 100 -3.32 -1.24 28.87
C ALA A 100 -3.74 -0.71 27.49
N VAL A 101 -4.87 -1.19 26.98
CA VAL A 101 -5.49 -0.72 25.75
C VAL A 101 -6.98 -0.48 26.01
N THR A 102 -7.50 0.64 25.53
CA THR A 102 -8.94 0.92 25.44
C THR A 102 -9.29 1.15 23.99
N VAL A 103 -10.36 0.51 23.51
CA VAL A 103 -10.82 0.62 22.13
C VAL A 103 -12.26 1.11 22.05
N GLU A 104 -12.59 1.69 20.91
CA GLU A 104 -13.94 2.12 20.60
C GLU A 104 -14.90 0.92 20.63
N ASN A 105 -16.11 1.12 21.16
CA ASN A 105 -17.19 0.11 21.22
C ASN A 105 -16.90 -1.17 22.02
N ALA A 106 -15.71 -1.35 22.60
CA ALA A 106 -15.41 -2.47 23.51
C ALA A 106 -14.74 -2.06 24.84
N GLY A 107 -14.31 -0.80 24.99
CA GLY A 107 -13.74 -0.30 26.25
C GLY A 107 -12.35 -0.86 26.54
N ALA A 108 -12.03 -1.02 27.83
CA ALA A 108 -10.74 -1.55 28.28
C ALA A 108 -10.61 -3.03 27.93
N ILE A 109 -9.49 -3.40 27.31
CA ILE A 109 -9.20 -4.79 26.94
C ILE A 109 -8.74 -5.56 28.19
N PRO A 110 -9.24 -6.80 28.41
CA PRO A 110 -8.79 -7.65 29.51
C PRO A 110 -7.29 -7.96 29.46
N VAL A 111 -6.77 -8.49 30.57
CA VAL A 111 -5.38 -8.95 30.65
C VAL A 111 -5.07 -9.92 29.51
N PHE A 112 -3.92 -9.71 28.87
CA PHE A 112 -3.42 -10.52 27.77
C PHE A 112 -1.97 -10.92 28.04
N GLN A 113 -1.63 -12.18 27.76
CA GLN A 113 -0.27 -12.68 27.85
C GLN A 113 0.01 -13.70 26.75
N PHE A 114 1.22 -13.66 26.20
CA PHE A 114 1.73 -14.69 25.29
C PHE A 114 3.26 -14.80 25.39
N THR A 115 3.80 -15.85 24.78
CA THR A 115 5.25 -16.09 24.70
C THR A 115 5.68 -16.41 23.28
N PHE A 116 6.97 -16.20 22.98
CA PHE A 116 7.64 -16.66 21.76
C PHE A 116 9.12 -16.93 22.06
N THR A 117 9.84 -17.58 21.14
CA THR A 117 11.27 -17.84 21.32
C THR A 117 12.15 -17.27 20.22
N THR A 118 13.31 -16.76 20.59
CA THR A 118 14.31 -16.24 19.64
C THR A 118 15.23 -17.34 19.13
N SER A 119 15.83 -17.12 17.97
CA SER A 119 16.75 -18.04 17.33
C SER A 119 18.11 -18.05 18.02
N GLY A 120 18.93 -19.06 17.72
CA GLY A 120 20.32 -19.12 18.15
C GLY A 120 21.23 -18.15 17.42
N GLN A 121 20.74 -17.51 16.36
CA GLN A 121 21.50 -16.56 15.55
C GLN A 121 21.50 -15.20 16.21
N LYS A 122 22.70 -14.60 16.31
CA LYS A 122 22.82 -13.19 16.68
C LYS A 122 22.18 -12.33 15.60
N ALA A 123 21.79 -11.11 15.97
CA ALA A 123 21.37 -10.11 15.00
C ALA A 123 22.42 -10.07 13.90
N LEU A 124 21.98 -10.04 12.63
CA LEU A 124 22.87 -9.66 11.54
C LEU A 124 23.55 -8.36 11.97
N GLU A 125 24.88 -8.27 11.85
CA GLU A 125 25.56 -6.99 12.05
C GLU A 125 24.86 -5.99 11.13
N GLU A 126 24.18 -5.06 11.76
CA GLU A 126 23.26 -4.11 11.17
C GLU A 126 23.93 -3.38 10.00
N ARG A 127 23.40 -3.54 8.78
CA ARG A 127 23.07 -2.33 8.02
C ARG A 127 21.94 -1.71 8.82
N SER A 128 22.31 -0.75 9.64
CA SER A 128 21.56 -0.21 10.77
C SER A 128 20.10 0.10 10.45
N ALA A 129 19.20 -0.70 11.04
CA ALA A 129 17.81 -0.30 11.17
C ALA A 129 17.65 0.94 12.07
N ASN A 130 18.70 1.39 12.78
CA ASN A 130 18.76 2.70 13.42
C ASN A 130 19.27 3.86 12.51
N SER A 131 19.82 3.61 11.32
CA SER A 131 20.13 4.69 10.34
C SER A 131 18.95 5.04 9.45
N LEU A 132 18.00 4.10 9.29
CA LEU A 132 16.85 4.28 8.40
C LEU A 132 15.79 5.27 8.93
N TRP A 133 15.79 5.60 10.22
CA TRP A 133 14.73 6.43 10.82
C TRP A 133 15.11 7.90 11.04
N GLU A 134 16.40 8.25 11.11
CA GLU A 134 16.79 9.65 11.41
C GLU A 134 17.97 10.19 10.58
N ASN A 135 18.78 9.36 9.88
CA ASN A 135 20.02 9.85 9.25
C ASN A 135 20.27 9.42 7.80
N GLU A 136 19.45 8.55 7.19
CA GLU A 136 19.59 8.21 5.76
C GLU A 136 18.88 9.18 4.80
N TRP A 137 18.00 10.07 5.28
CA TRP A 137 17.36 11.05 4.38
C TRP A 137 18.37 12.02 3.74
N ASP A 138 19.45 12.37 4.45
CA ASP A 138 20.49 13.28 3.94
C ASP A 138 21.56 12.54 3.10
N ASP A 139 21.95 11.31 3.47
CA ASP A 139 22.92 10.49 2.71
C ASP A 139 22.31 9.86 1.44
N VAL A 140 21.00 9.57 1.43
CA VAL A 140 20.28 9.18 0.22
C VAL A 140 20.20 10.36 -0.74
N ASN A 141 19.97 11.59 -0.28
CA ASN A 141 20.01 12.77 -1.16
C ASN A 141 21.41 13.03 -1.78
N GLU A 142 22.50 12.81 -1.04
CA GLU A 142 23.86 12.93 -1.59
C GLU A 142 24.25 11.78 -2.55
N SER A 143 23.70 10.57 -2.37
CA SER A 143 23.94 9.42 -3.26
C SER A 143 23.00 9.37 -4.47
N VAL A 144 21.77 9.89 -4.35
CA VAL A 144 20.79 10.10 -5.43
C VAL A 144 21.32 11.12 -6.45
N GLN A 145 22.05 12.14 -6.02
CA GLN A 145 22.76 13.07 -6.90
C GLN A 145 23.93 12.41 -7.67
N LYS A 146 24.47 11.28 -7.19
CA LYS A 146 25.56 10.53 -7.84
C LYS A 146 25.08 9.43 -8.80
N ASP A 147 23.94 8.81 -8.52
CA ASP A 147 23.34 7.78 -9.41
C ASP A 147 22.61 8.40 -10.62
N ALA A 148 22.47 9.74 -10.68
CA ALA A 148 22.00 10.48 -11.85
C ALA A 148 22.95 10.42 -13.07
N ALA A 149 24.05 9.66 -12.99
CA ALA A 149 24.99 9.43 -14.07
C ALA A 149 24.89 8.01 -14.64
N THR A 150 23.71 7.62 -15.16
CA THR A 150 23.63 6.56 -16.17
C THR A 150 22.83 7.05 -17.36
N THR A 151 23.38 6.84 -18.55
CA THR A 151 22.98 7.50 -19.80
C THR A 151 21.60 7.06 -20.27
N ASP A 152 20.71 8.02 -20.48
CA ASP A 152 19.39 7.92 -21.12
C ASP A 152 19.46 7.57 -22.63
N ASP A 153 20.58 7.01 -23.10
CA ASP A 153 20.92 7.02 -24.52
C ASP A 153 21.90 5.90 -24.91
N ASP A 154 21.57 4.65 -24.56
CA ASP A 154 22.25 3.50 -25.17
C ASP A 154 21.37 2.81 -26.22
N ASP A 155 21.08 3.56 -27.28
CA ASP A 155 20.52 3.08 -28.56
C ASP A 155 21.38 1.97 -29.22
N SER A 156 22.55 1.62 -28.63
CA SER A 156 23.40 0.52 -29.11
C SER A 156 22.91 -0.86 -28.66
N LEU A 157 22.11 -0.95 -27.59
CA LEU A 157 21.51 -2.20 -27.14
C LEU A 157 20.19 -2.46 -27.89
N LYS A 158 20.26 -3.32 -28.91
CA LYS A 158 19.07 -3.94 -29.52
C LYS A 158 18.44 -4.94 -28.55
N LEU A 159 17.85 -4.45 -27.46
CA LEU A 159 17.31 -5.23 -26.35
C LEU A 159 16.08 -6.05 -26.73
N PHE A 160 15.36 -5.67 -27.78
CA PHE A 160 14.16 -6.38 -28.19
C PHE A 160 13.84 -6.19 -29.68
N THR A 161 12.86 -6.95 -30.14
CA THR A 161 12.24 -6.82 -31.46
C THR A 161 10.75 -7.09 -31.33
N ILE A 162 9.92 -6.21 -31.89
CA ILE A 162 8.48 -6.41 -31.99
C ILE A 162 8.20 -7.22 -33.26
N THR A 163 7.58 -8.38 -33.09
CA THR A 163 7.27 -9.31 -34.18
C THR A 163 5.84 -9.19 -34.67
N THR A 164 4.94 -8.64 -33.84
CA THR A 164 3.54 -8.41 -34.19
C THR A 164 3.06 -7.08 -33.59
N ASN A 165 2.32 -6.29 -34.36
CA ASN A 165 1.67 -5.07 -33.91
C ASN A 165 0.43 -4.79 -34.80
N LEU A 166 -0.73 -5.29 -34.37
CA LEU A 166 -1.99 -5.33 -35.12
C LEU A 166 -3.11 -4.70 -34.28
N GLU A 167 -3.02 -3.40 -34.04
CA GLU A 167 -3.97 -2.64 -33.20
C GLU A 167 -4.11 -3.18 -31.76
N PRO A 168 -3.00 -3.34 -31.00
CA PRO A 168 -3.09 -3.71 -29.60
C PRO A 168 -3.75 -2.61 -28.76
N ALA A 169 -4.08 -2.94 -27.52
CA ALA A 169 -4.57 -1.98 -26.54
C ALA A 169 -3.63 -0.75 -26.47
N PRO A 170 -4.16 0.45 -26.24
CA PRO A 170 -3.31 1.62 -25.98
C PRO A 170 -2.52 1.45 -24.67
N GLY A 171 -1.47 2.25 -24.52
CA GLY A 171 -0.62 2.28 -23.32
C GLY A 171 0.81 1.82 -23.56
N SER A 172 1.66 2.13 -22.60
CA SER A 172 3.09 1.80 -22.59
C SER A 172 3.34 0.46 -21.91
N ILE A 173 4.36 -0.26 -22.37
CA ILE A 173 4.84 -1.52 -21.78
C ILE A 173 5.99 -1.20 -20.83
N PHE A 174 5.84 -1.62 -19.58
CA PHE A 174 6.80 -1.54 -18.50
C PHE A 174 7.40 -2.92 -18.29
N PHE A 175 8.72 -3.02 -18.17
CA PHE A 175 9.37 -4.30 -17.93
C PHE A 175 10.68 -4.13 -17.19
N ASP A 176 11.01 -5.12 -16.38
CA ASP A 176 12.38 -5.40 -15.96
C ASP A 176 12.97 -6.49 -16.87
N CYS A 177 14.28 -6.45 -17.13
CA CYS A 177 14.94 -7.56 -17.79
C CYS A 177 16.40 -7.73 -17.37
N LYS A 178 16.88 -8.96 -17.52
CA LYS A 178 18.25 -9.37 -17.21
C LYS A 178 18.71 -10.49 -18.13
N PRO A 179 20.03 -10.68 -18.30
CA PRO A 179 20.57 -11.89 -18.90
C PRO A 179 20.11 -13.15 -18.14
N ALA A 180 19.70 -14.20 -18.87
CA ALA A 180 19.37 -15.49 -18.23
C ALA A 180 20.59 -16.16 -17.60
N THR A 181 21.79 -15.89 -18.15
CA THR A 181 23.09 -16.35 -17.66
C THR A 181 24.07 -15.19 -17.64
N VAL A 182 24.69 -14.94 -16.48
CA VAL A 182 25.80 -13.98 -16.34
C VAL A 182 27.10 -14.78 -16.46
N LEU A 183 27.91 -14.53 -17.50
CA LEU A 183 29.21 -15.17 -17.65
C LEU A 183 30.28 -14.43 -16.80
N PRO A 184 31.29 -15.13 -16.25
CA PRO A 184 32.37 -14.47 -15.52
C PRO A 184 33.08 -13.41 -16.38
N GLY A 185 33.13 -12.16 -15.87
CA GLY A 185 33.75 -11.02 -16.57
C GLY A 185 32.80 -10.24 -17.49
N ASP A 186 31.54 -10.67 -17.63
CA ASP A 186 30.55 -9.93 -18.42
C ASP A 186 30.01 -8.74 -17.63
N SER A 187 29.96 -7.57 -18.27
CA SER A 187 29.24 -6.40 -17.74
C SER A 187 27.75 -6.64 -18.01
N ALA A 188 27.12 -7.50 -17.19
CA ALA A 188 25.70 -7.77 -17.32
C ALA A 188 24.92 -6.51 -16.95
N LEU A 189 24.33 -5.87 -17.96
CA LEU A 189 23.40 -4.77 -17.77
C LEU A 189 22.02 -5.36 -17.47
N HIS A 190 21.52 -5.08 -16.28
CA HIS A 190 20.13 -5.31 -15.94
C HIS A 190 19.34 -4.03 -16.18
N VAL A 191 18.15 -4.14 -16.75
CA VAL A 191 17.46 -2.99 -17.31
C VAL A 191 16.04 -2.92 -16.77
N ILE A 192 15.57 -1.72 -16.46
CA ILE A 192 14.14 -1.40 -16.46
C ILE A 192 13.84 -0.54 -17.68
N GLY A 193 12.69 -0.76 -18.30
CA GLY A 193 12.31 -0.08 -19.53
C GLY A 193 10.82 0.25 -19.59
N ILE A 194 10.52 1.35 -20.28
CA ILE A 194 9.18 1.74 -20.71
C ILE A 194 9.23 1.97 -22.21
N ILE A 195 8.37 1.27 -22.96
CA ILE A 195 8.29 1.40 -24.42
C ILE A 195 6.84 1.59 -24.87
N GLN A 196 6.66 2.21 -26.03
CA GLN A 196 5.38 2.25 -26.73
C GLN A 196 5.14 0.95 -27.53
N ASN A 197 3.91 0.74 -27.99
CA ASN A 197 3.52 -0.43 -28.79
C ASN A 197 4.33 -0.60 -30.09
N ASN A 198 4.84 0.48 -30.67
CA ASN A 198 5.68 0.46 -31.87
C ASN A 198 7.16 0.22 -31.57
N GLY A 199 7.55 0.15 -30.29
CA GLY A 199 8.92 -0.06 -29.84
C GLY A 199 9.68 1.21 -29.53
N ASP A 200 9.07 2.39 -29.67
CA ASP A 200 9.71 3.64 -29.29
C ASP A 200 10.00 3.61 -27.78
N SER A 201 11.26 3.86 -27.42
CA SER A 201 11.67 3.98 -26.02
C SER A 201 11.09 5.24 -25.41
N VAL A 202 10.48 5.09 -24.22
CA VAL A 202 10.04 6.19 -23.37
C VAL A 202 11.03 6.41 -22.23
N TYR A 203 11.56 5.33 -21.68
CA TYR A 203 12.56 5.33 -20.63
C TYR A 203 13.35 4.04 -20.65
N GLN A 204 14.64 4.11 -20.39
CA GLN A 204 15.47 2.94 -20.16
C GLN A 204 16.58 3.26 -19.18
N GLN A 205 16.75 2.42 -18.17
CA GLN A 205 17.85 2.56 -17.23
C GLN A 205 18.52 1.22 -16.98
N SER A 206 19.84 1.23 -17.03
CA SER A 206 20.68 0.06 -16.75
C SER A 206 21.30 0.14 -15.37
N PHE A 207 21.54 -1.03 -14.79
CA PHE A 207 22.01 -1.18 -13.42
C PHE A 207 23.03 -2.31 -13.28
N THR A 208 23.90 -2.16 -12.29
CA THR A 208 24.81 -3.21 -11.82
C THR A 208 24.07 -4.22 -10.93
N GLY A 209 23.27 -3.73 -9.98
CA GLY A 209 22.31 -4.54 -9.22
C GLY A 209 21.12 -5.02 -10.07
N LEU A 210 20.49 -6.11 -9.66
CA LEU A 210 19.30 -6.67 -10.30
C LEU A 210 18.05 -5.84 -9.93
N PRO A 211 17.36 -5.23 -10.92
CA PRO A 211 16.00 -4.78 -10.76
C PRO A 211 15.03 -5.97 -10.87
N TYR A 212 13.96 -5.92 -10.10
CA TYR A 212 12.83 -6.83 -10.21
C TYR A 212 11.53 -6.06 -10.00
N ASP A 213 10.46 -6.56 -10.60
CA ASP A 213 9.08 -6.10 -10.34
C ASP A 213 8.88 -4.62 -10.67
N PHE A 214 9.42 -4.17 -11.82
CA PHE A 214 9.24 -2.79 -12.26
C PHE A 214 7.81 -2.55 -12.75
N HIS A 215 7.02 -1.80 -11.98
CA HIS A 215 5.62 -1.55 -12.28
C HIS A 215 5.10 -0.23 -11.72
N LEU A 216 3.89 0.15 -12.11
CA LEU A 216 3.20 1.33 -11.59
C LEU A 216 2.31 0.94 -10.40
N GLY A 217 2.59 1.53 -9.24
CA GLY A 217 1.81 1.38 -8.02
C GLY A 217 0.46 2.10 -8.10
N SER A 218 -0.48 1.70 -7.24
CA SER A 218 -1.84 2.29 -7.25
C SER A 218 -1.89 3.75 -6.81
N ASN A 219 -0.85 4.23 -6.13
CA ASN A 219 -0.65 5.62 -5.74
C ASN A 219 0.00 6.48 -6.86
N GLY A 220 0.32 5.90 -8.02
CA GLY A 220 0.92 6.62 -9.16
C GLY A 220 2.45 6.71 -9.13
N TYR A 221 3.12 6.08 -8.17
CA TYR A 221 4.58 5.98 -8.18
C TYR A 221 5.03 4.68 -8.84
N PHE A 222 6.21 4.68 -9.43
CA PHE A 222 6.83 3.44 -9.90
C PHE A 222 7.46 2.70 -8.73
N ILE A 223 7.49 1.38 -8.86
CA ILE A 223 8.10 0.48 -7.89
C ILE A 223 9.11 -0.38 -8.62
N THR A 224 10.29 -0.55 -8.03
CA THR A 224 11.29 -1.54 -8.47
C THR A 224 12.11 -2.00 -7.28
N TYR A 225 12.36 -3.29 -7.18
CA TYR A 225 13.39 -3.81 -6.28
C TYR A 225 14.78 -3.44 -6.77
N ARG A 226 15.74 -3.28 -5.85
CA ARG A 226 17.15 -2.99 -6.13
C ARG A 226 18.06 -3.92 -5.31
N SER A 227 18.63 -4.95 -5.94
CA SER A 227 19.40 -5.97 -5.20
C SER A 227 20.70 -5.48 -4.57
N ASP A 228 21.33 -4.47 -5.17
CA ASP A 228 22.51 -3.77 -4.67
C ASP A 228 22.22 -2.93 -3.42
N ARG A 229 20.95 -2.57 -3.23
CA ARG A 229 20.46 -1.77 -2.11
C ARG A 229 19.77 -2.62 -1.05
N GLY A 230 19.12 -3.72 -1.46
CA GLY A 230 18.39 -4.61 -0.56
C GLY A 230 17.02 -4.06 -0.16
N CYS A 231 16.37 -3.30 -1.03
CA CYS A 231 15.06 -2.69 -0.79
C CYS A 231 14.31 -2.46 -2.11
N TYR A 232 13.02 -2.13 -2.00
CA TYR A 232 12.23 -1.56 -3.09
C TYR A 232 12.38 -0.04 -3.08
N TYR A 233 12.56 0.54 -4.27
CA TYR A 233 12.46 1.98 -4.48
C TYR A 233 11.09 2.35 -5.00
N MET A 234 10.57 3.45 -4.46
CA MET A 234 9.44 4.19 -5.00
C MET A 234 9.98 5.37 -5.80
N LEU A 235 9.60 5.48 -7.08
CA LEU A 235 10.08 6.52 -7.98
C LEU A 235 8.93 7.41 -8.44
N ASP A 236 9.18 8.72 -8.55
CA ASP A 236 8.23 9.64 -9.21
C ASP A 236 8.23 9.46 -10.74
N SER A 237 7.37 10.22 -11.43
CA SER A 237 7.24 10.15 -12.89
C SER A 237 8.48 10.64 -13.66
N ASN A 238 9.43 11.28 -12.97
CA ASN A 238 10.73 11.67 -13.50
C ASN A 238 11.84 10.69 -13.07
N PHE A 239 11.46 9.53 -12.52
CA PHE A 239 12.35 8.45 -12.08
C PHE A 239 13.27 8.82 -10.91
N HIS A 240 12.95 9.88 -10.17
CA HIS A 240 13.65 10.16 -8.92
C HIS A 240 13.14 9.26 -7.81
N VAL A 241 14.05 8.74 -6.99
CA VAL A 241 13.68 8.00 -5.77
C VAL A 241 13.03 8.98 -4.79
N VAL A 242 11.82 8.65 -4.35
CA VAL A 242 11.05 9.45 -3.37
C VAL A 242 10.86 8.73 -2.05
N ASP A 243 10.98 7.40 -2.04
CA ASP A 243 10.93 6.57 -0.83
C ASP A 243 11.57 5.20 -1.09
N SER A 244 11.79 4.42 -0.03
CA SER A 244 12.21 3.03 -0.13
C SER A 244 11.62 2.15 0.97
N PHE A 245 11.35 0.89 0.64
CA PHE A 245 10.78 -0.11 1.55
C PHE A 245 11.69 -1.32 1.67
N ALA A 246 12.04 -1.69 2.90
CA ALA A 246 12.84 -2.87 3.20
C ALA A 246 12.14 -3.74 4.25
N ILE A 247 12.39 -5.04 4.19
CA ILE A 247 11.96 -5.97 5.22
C ILE A 247 12.68 -5.65 6.54
N ALA A 248 11.92 -5.61 7.62
CA ALA A 248 12.38 -5.33 8.98
C ALA A 248 12.51 -6.62 9.82
N ASN A 249 12.77 -6.46 11.13
CA ASN A 249 12.84 -7.56 12.10
C ASN A 249 13.89 -8.63 11.79
N GLY A 250 15.00 -8.25 11.14
CA GLY A 250 16.13 -9.15 10.90
C GLY A 250 15.88 -10.24 9.85
N PHE A 251 14.79 -10.14 9.09
CA PHE A 251 14.52 -11.00 7.93
C PHE A 251 15.22 -10.47 6.67
N ALA A 252 15.34 -11.31 5.65
CA ALA A 252 15.89 -10.90 4.35
C ALA A 252 14.77 -10.37 3.45
N VAL A 253 15.04 -9.33 2.68
CA VAL A 253 14.11 -8.88 1.63
C VAL A 253 14.05 -9.91 0.51
N ASP A 254 12.85 -10.10 -0.03
CA ASP A 254 12.62 -10.93 -1.21
C ASP A 254 12.14 -10.05 -2.40
N PRO A 255 12.67 -10.27 -3.62
CA PRO A 255 12.46 -9.36 -4.75
C PRO A 255 11.16 -9.61 -5.53
N HIS A 256 10.29 -10.54 -5.10
CA HIS A 256 9.22 -11.01 -5.98
C HIS A 256 8.00 -10.08 -6.06
N ASP A 257 7.64 -9.34 -5.02
CA ASP A 257 6.47 -8.47 -5.08
C ASP A 257 6.49 -7.34 -4.05
N CYS A 258 6.04 -6.17 -4.48
CA CYS A 258 5.65 -5.06 -3.62
C CYS A 258 4.27 -4.55 -4.06
N ARG A 259 3.35 -4.39 -3.11
CA ARG A 259 2.03 -3.81 -3.35
C ARG A 259 1.89 -2.51 -2.57
N LEU A 260 1.74 -1.42 -3.31
CA LEU A 260 1.33 -0.14 -2.74
C LEU A 260 -0.18 0.05 -2.87
N THR A 261 -0.80 0.51 -1.78
CA THR A 261 -2.17 1.00 -1.77
C THR A 261 -2.21 2.50 -2.08
N ALA A 262 -3.37 3.00 -2.50
CA ALA A 262 -3.53 4.40 -2.90
C ALA A 262 -3.32 5.38 -1.73
N ASP A 263 -3.53 4.92 -0.50
CA ASP A 263 -3.32 5.65 0.76
C ASP A 263 -1.89 5.48 1.33
N GLY A 264 -0.98 4.83 0.59
CA GLY A 264 0.45 4.81 0.90
C GLY A 264 0.92 3.67 1.80
N TYR A 265 0.09 2.66 2.07
CA TYR A 265 0.55 1.44 2.73
C TYR A 265 1.32 0.57 1.74
N ALA A 266 2.35 -0.11 2.23
CA ALA A 266 3.21 -0.98 1.43
C ALA A 266 3.20 -2.41 1.98
N TYR A 267 3.00 -3.41 1.11
CA TYR A 267 3.13 -4.83 1.46
C TYR A 267 4.23 -5.47 0.64
N ILE A 268 5.22 -6.07 1.30
CA ILE A 268 6.41 -6.65 0.65
C ILE A 268 6.69 -8.06 1.15
N ILE A 269 7.34 -8.86 0.30
CA ILE A 269 7.79 -10.21 0.63
C ILE A 269 9.21 -10.15 1.21
N GLY A 270 9.44 -11.00 2.20
CA GLY A 270 10.73 -11.34 2.76
C GLY A 270 10.93 -12.85 2.84
N ALA A 271 12.10 -13.23 3.31
CA ALA A 271 12.48 -14.62 3.54
C ALA A 271 13.11 -14.79 4.92
N GLU A 272 12.90 -15.97 5.49
CA GLU A 272 13.59 -16.42 6.69
C GLU A 272 14.23 -17.79 6.43
N ASP A 273 15.45 -17.97 6.92
CA ASP A 273 16.18 -19.24 6.87
C ASP A 273 16.31 -19.83 8.27
N GLN A 274 15.68 -20.98 8.49
CA GLN A 274 15.76 -21.70 9.76
C GLN A 274 16.66 -22.93 9.64
N PRO A 275 17.70 -23.06 10.48
CA PRO A 275 18.59 -24.22 10.43
C PRO A 275 17.86 -25.53 10.76
N VAL A 276 18.23 -26.59 10.04
CA VAL A 276 17.84 -27.96 10.38
C VAL A 276 18.88 -28.51 11.37
N GLY A 277 18.54 -28.51 12.65
CA GLY A 277 19.48 -28.85 13.73
C GLY A 277 20.37 -27.66 14.12
N ASP A 278 21.61 -27.93 14.52
CA ASP A 278 22.50 -26.90 15.11
C ASP A 278 23.38 -26.17 14.07
N ALA A 279 23.34 -26.54 12.78
CA ALA A 279 24.22 -26.01 11.75
C ALA A 279 23.46 -25.43 10.54
N MET A 280 24.00 -24.35 9.95
CA MET A 280 23.46 -23.68 8.75
C MET A 280 23.79 -24.40 7.43
N SER A 281 24.25 -25.65 7.47
CA SER A 281 24.55 -26.40 6.24
C SER A 281 23.28 -26.78 5.48
N HIS A 282 22.16 -26.91 6.19
CA HIS A 282 20.82 -27.17 5.65
C HIS A 282 19.81 -26.29 6.38
N VAL A 283 19.00 -25.54 5.62
CA VAL A 283 17.98 -24.64 6.16
C VAL A 283 16.63 -24.87 5.52
N TYR A 284 15.56 -24.70 6.29
CA TYR A 284 14.23 -24.48 5.76
C TYR A 284 14.06 -23.00 5.46
N ARG A 285 13.75 -22.67 4.21
CA ARG A 285 13.44 -21.30 3.81
C ARG A 285 11.93 -21.07 3.80
N GLY A 286 11.47 -20.18 4.67
CA GLY A 286 10.11 -19.68 4.74
C GLY A 286 9.96 -18.31 4.06
N SER A 287 8.71 -17.93 3.79
CA SER A 287 8.35 -16.59 3.35
C SER A 287 7.86 -15.77 4.53
N VAL A 288 8.25 -14.51 4.56
CA VAL A 288 7.72 -13.49 5.47
C VAL A 288 6.97 -12.47 4.62
N ILE A 289 5.86 -11.93 5.10
CA ILE A 289 5.16 -10.83 4.45
C ILE A 289 4.97 -9.73 5.49
N GLN A 290 5.44 -8.53 5.19
CA GLN A 290 5.24 -7.37 6.06
C GLN A 290 4.39 -6.31 5.36
N GLY A 291 3.49 -5.71 6.13
CA GLY A 291 2.73 -4.52 5.75
C GLY A 291 3.21 -3.32 6.55
N PHE A 292 3.38 -2.19 5.89
CA PHE A 292 3.87 -0.93 6.45
C PHE A 292 2.83 0.17 6.23
N ASP A 293 2.67 1.04 7.23
CA ASP A 293 1.97 2.31 7.05
C ASP A 293 2.87 3.37 6.37
N PRO A 294 2.31 4.51 5.94
CA PRO A 294 3.08 5.59 5.30
C PRO A 294 4.23 6.15 6.16
N HIS A 295 4.19 5.98 7.48
CA HIS A 295 5.28 6.33 8.40
C HIS A 295 6.20 5.13 8.71
N HIS A 296 6.18 4.09 7.86
CA HIS A 296 7.05 2.91 7.90
C HIS A 296 6.87 2.04 9.15
N ASN A 297 5.76 2.18 9.89
CA ASN A 297 5.46 1.30 11.00
C ASN A 297 4.90 -0.02 10.47
N ILE A 298 5.41 -1.15 10.97
CA ILE A 298 4.89 -2.47 10.59
C ILE A 298 3.48 -2.63 11.16
N ILE A 299 2.49 -2.82 10.30
CA ILE A 299 1.08 -3.06 10.68
C ILE A 299 0.65 -4.52 10.56
N PHE A 300 1.47 -5.34 9.90
CA PHE A 300 1.22 -6.75 9.66
C PHE A 300 2.54 -7.47 9.43
N GLU A 301 2.71 -8.66 10.01
CA GLU A 301 3.86 -9.52 9.74
C GLU A 301 3.45 -10.99 9.80
N TRP A 302 3.45 -11.65 8.65
CA TRP A 302 3.06 -13.04 8.52
C TRP A 302 4.26 -13.88 8.15
N ARG A 303 4.55 -14.92 8.95
CA ARG A 303 5.65 -15.86 8.72
C ARG A 303 5.09 -17.20 8.32
N SER A 304 5.48 -17.74 7.16
CA SER A 304 4.94 -19.01 6.67
C SER A 304 5.19 -20.17 7.64
N LEU A 305 6.28 -20.15 8.41
CA LEU A 305 6.60 -21.20 9.38
C LEU A 305 5.62 -21.28 10.56
N ASP A 306 4.86 -20.21 10.82
CA ASP A 306 3.86 -20.19 11.89
C ASP A 306 2.49 -20.73 11.42
N TYR A 307 2.31 -20.96 10.12
CA TYR A 307 1.02 -21.31 9.50
C TYR A 307 1.08 -22.47 8.48
N VAL A 308 2.26 -22.82 7.96
CA VAL A 308 2.44 -23.83 6.91
C VAL A 308 3.50 -24.84 7.33
N ASP A 309 3.13 -26.11 7.34
CA ASP A 309 4.07 -27.20 7.60
C ASP A 309 5.01 -27.39 6.38
N VAL A 310 6.31 -27.56 6.66
CA VAL A 310 7.35 -27.73 5.62
C VAL A 310 7.04 -28.91 4.69
N SER A 311 6.39 -29.97 5.19
CA SER A 311 6.01 -31.16 4.42
C SER A 311 4.91 -30.90 3.39
N GLU A 312 4.26 -29.74 3.42
CA GLU A 312 3.27 -29.35 2.41
C GLU A 312 3.91 -28.91 1.09
N GLY A 313 5.21 -28.60 1.11
CA GLY A 313 5.96 -28.29 -0.10
C GLY A 313 5.99 -29.48 -1.05
N THR A 314 5.70 -29.20 -2.32
CA THR A 314 5.62 -30.20 -3.37
C THR A 314 6.94 -30.25 -4.14
N HIS A 315 7.30 -31.42 -4.68
CA HIS A 315 8.46 -31.63 -5.55
C HIS A 315 9.77 -30.95 -5.06
N LEU A 316 9.98 -30.93 -3.74
CA LEU A 316 11.15 -30.32 -3.14
C LEU A 316 12.39 -31.17 -3.38
N ASN A 317 13.55 -30.51 -3.49
CA ASN A 317 14.84 -31.20 -3.49
C ASN A 317 15.37 -31.27 -2.05
N GLU A 318 15.14 -32.39 -1.37
CA GLU A 318 15.52 -32.60 0.03
C GLU A 318 17.04 -32.55 0.26
N ASP A 319 17.85 -32.77 -0.79
CA ASP A 319 19.31 -32.71 -0.72
C ASP A 319 19.86 -31.27 -0.88
N ALA A 320 19.00 -30.27 -1.11
CA ALA A 320 19.43 -28.88 -1.24
C ALA A 320 19.86 -28.31 0.12
N SER A 321 20.94 -27.52 0.14
CA SER A 321 21.36 -26.78 1.33
C SER A 321 20.31 -25.78 1.81
N THR A 322 19.41 -25.37 0.93
CA THR A 322 18.25 -24.53 1.24
C THR A 322 17.00 -25.22 0.69
N LEU A 323 16.17 -25.71 1.60
CA LEU A 323 14.87 -26.27 1.28
C LEU A 323 13.81 -25.16 1.34
N ASP A 324 13.61 -24.50 0.20
CA ASP A 324 12.55 -23.50 0.03
C ASP A 324 11.21 -24.19 -0.22
N TYR A 325 10.39 -24.29 0.82
CA TYR A 325 9.18 -25.11 0.78
C TYR A 325 7.94 -24.34 0.32
N VAL A 326 7.94 -23.00 0.43
CA VAL A 326 6.77 -22.16 0.15
C VAL A 326 6.95 -21.34 -1.13
N HIS A 327 8.07 -20.61 -1.25
CA HIS A 327 8.40 -19.74 -2.38
C HIS A 327 7.23 -18.83 -2.80
N THR A 328 6.82 -17.92 -1.90
CA THR A 328 5.79 -16.91 -2.21
C THR A 328 6.30 -15.96 -3.28
N ASN A 329 5.55 -15.77 -4.37
CA ASN A 329 5.99 -14.97 -5.52
C ASN A 329 5.01 -13.88 -5.95
N SER A 330 3.85 -13.78 -5.31
CA SER A 330 2.98 -12.62 -5.46
C SER A 330 2.07 -12.41 -4.25
N ILE A 331 1.72 -11.14 -4.03
CA ILE A 331 0.76 -10.66 -3.03
C ILE A 331 -0.28 -9.81 -3.76
N GLU A 332 -1.56 -9.95 -3.42
CA GLU A 332 -2.65 -9.09 -3.86
C GLU A 332 -3.54 -8.74 -2.67
N ILE A 333 -3.86 -7.45 -2.47
CA ILE A 333 -4.86 -7.02 -1.49
C ILE A 333 -6.24 -7.10 -2.15
N ASP A 334 -7.09 -8.01 -1.67
CA ASP A 334 -8.41 -8.29 -2.21
C ASP A 334 -9.43 -7.23 -1.75
N PHE A 335 -10.63 -7.22 -2.36
CA PHE A 335 -11.64 -6.19 -2.14
C PHE A 335 -12.19 -6.13 -0.70
N ASP A 336 -12.03 -7.21 0.07
CA ASP A 336 -12.42 -7.31 1.48
C ASP A 336 -11.29 -6.90 2.44
N GLY A 337 -10.17 -6.42 1.91
CA GLY A 337 -8.99 -6.02 2.69
C GLY A 337 -8.13 -7.20 3.16
N ASN A 338 -8.42 -8.43 2.71
CA ASN A 338 -7.61 -9.60 2.98
C ASN A 338 -6.57 -9.83 1.88
N MET A 339 -5.63 -10.74 2.09
CA MET A 339 -4.49 -10.91 1.20
C MET A 339 -4.60 -12.21 0.41
N ILE A 340 -4.43 -12.16 -0.90
CA ILE A 340 -4.20 -13.35 -1.74
C ILE A 340 -2.71 -13.50 -1.98
N THR A 341 -2.18 -14.71 -1.86
CA THR A 341 -0.77 -15.03 -2.12
C THR A 341 -0.63 -16.19 -3.10
N SER A 342 0.36 -16.11 -3.99
CA SER A 342 0.76 -17.24 -4.82
C SER A 342 2.03 -17.88 -4.26
N ASN A 343 1.93 -19.17 -3.92
CA ASN A 343 2.97 -19.93 -3.26
C ASN A 343 3.46 -21.03 -4.22
N ARG A 344 4.56 -20.74 -4.90
CA ARG A 344 5.05 -21.55 -6.02
C ARG A 344 5.34 -22.98 -5.61
N ASN A 345 6.01 -23.18 -4.48
CA ASN A 345 6.46 -24.52 -4.08
C ASN A 345 5.39 -25.31 -3.32
N LEU A 346 4.27 -24.68 -2.98
CA LEU A 346 3.07 -25.36 -2.51
C LEU A 346 2.11 -25.76 -3.65
N ASP A 347 2.36 -25.28 -4.88
CA ASP A 347 1.38 -25.28 -5.99
C ASP A 347 0.01 -24.75 -5.53
N GLN A 348 0.03 -23.66 -4.74
CA GLN A 348 -1.16 -23.10 -4.08
C GLN A 348 -1.30 -21.59 -4.25
N VAL A 349 -2.55 -21.17 -4.47
CA VAL A 349 -3.01 -19.81 -4.21
C VAL A 349 -3.78 -19.83 -2.90
N ASN A 350 -3.41 -18.94 -1.97
CA ASN A 350 -4.01 -18.87 -0.64
C ASN A 350 -4.67 -17.50 -0.45
N LYS A 351 -5.74 -17.44 0.36
CA LYS A 351 -6.26 -16.19 0.90
C LYS A 351 -6.06 -16.17 2.42
N ILE A 352 -5.42 -15.12 2.92
CA ILE A 352 -5.03 -14.90 4.30
C ILE A 352 -5.87 -13.77 4.86
N ASP A 353 -6.47 -14.00 6.03
CA ASP A 353 -7.13 -12.96 6.80
C ASP A 353 -6.07 -12.07 7.44
N ILE A 354 -5.95 -10.80 7.01
CA ILE A 354 -4.93 -9.89 7.55
C ILE A 354 -5.19 -9.58 9.04
N SER A 355 -6.43 -9.68 9.49
CA SER A 355 -6.79 -9.43 10.88
C SER A 355 -6.43 -10.57 11.82
N THR A 356 -6.11 -11.77 11.33
CA THR A 356 -5.76 -12.92 12.20
C THR A 356 -4.50 -13.68 11.77
N GLY A 357 -4.06 -13.48 10.52
CA GLY A 357 -3.00 -14.24 9.86
C GLY A 357 -3.43 -15.64 9.40
N GLU A 358 -4.64 -16.09 9.73
CA GLU A 358 -5.12 -17.43 9.38
C GLU A 358 -5.58 -17.51 7.92
N PHE A 359 -5.57 -18.71 7.34
CA PHE A 359 -6.09 -18.93 5.99
C PHE A 359 -7.61 -18.86 5.96
N ILE A 360 -8.17 -18.03 5.08
CA ILE A 360 -9.59 -18.02 4.72
C ILE A 360 -9.90 -19.19 3.78
N TRP A 361 -9.00 -19.43 2.81
CA TRP A 361 -9.08 -20.58 1.92
C TRP A 361 -7.76 -20.89 1.24
N ARG A 362 -7.64 -22.13 0.73
CA ARG A 362 -6.46 -22.64 0.02
C ARG A 362 -6.85 -23.35 -1.27
N MET A 363 -6.38 -22.86 -2.40
CA MET A 363 -6.69 -23.38 -3.74
C MET A 363 -5.43 -24.01 -4.37
N GLY A 364 -5.48 -25.29 -4.72
CA GLY A 364 -4.35 -26.03 -5.29
C GLY A 364 -3.53 -26.84 -4.28
N GLY A 365 -2.52 -27.56 -4.77
CA GLY A 365 -1.56 -28.31 -3.96
C GLY A 365 -2.14 -29.36 -3.00
N VAL A 366 -1.35 -29.70 -1.98
CA VAL A 366 -1.64 -30.77 -1.00
C VAL A 366 -2.85 -30.45 -0.10
N LYS A 367 -3.05 -29.18 0.26
CA LYS A 367 -4.12 -28.71 1.16
C LYS A 367 -5.29 -28.06 0.41
N ASN A 368 -5.50 -28.45 -0.85
CA ASN A 368 -6.54 -27.90 -1.70
C ASN A 368 -7.95 -28.05 -1.09
N GLU A 369 -8.70 -26.95 -1.05
CA GLU A 369 -10.11 -26.93 -0.64
C GLU A 369 -11.08 -26.85 -1.82
N PHE A 370 -10.59 -26.49 -3.01
CA PHE A 370 -11.45 -26.17 -4.15
C PHE A 370 -11.66 -27.33 -5.11
N THR A 371 -12.89 -27.49 -5.59
CA THR A 371 -13.17 -28.32 -6.77
C THR A 371 -12.88 -27.53 -8.04
N PHE A 372 -11.95 -28.01 -8.86
CA PHE A 372 -11.64 -27.40 -10.15
C PHE A 372 -12.63 -27.86 -11.22
N LEU A 373 -13.30 -26.91 -11.87
CA LEU A 373 -14.22 -27.14 -12.97
C LEU A 373 -13.60 -26.63 -14.27
N ASN A 374 -13.77 -27.39 -15.36
CA ASN A 374 -13.20 -27.10 -16.68
C ASN A 374 -11.67 -27.04 -16.75
N ASP A 375 -10.95 -27.49 -15.72
CA ASP A 375 -9.49 -27.61 -15.73
C ASP A 375 -9.02 -28.91 -15.08
N PRO A 376 -8.94 -30.02 -15.84
CA PRO A 376 -8.48 -31.29 -15.31
C PRO A 376 -6.98 -31.30 -14.98
N GLN A 377 -6.19 -30.37 -15.54
CA GLN A 377 -4.74 -30.29 -15.30
C GLN A 377 -4.40 -29.39 -14.12
N LYS A 378 -5.29 -28.44 -13.78
CA LYS A 378 -5.05 -27.40 -12.77
C LYS A 378 -3.79 -26.60 -13.12
N PHE A 379 -3.19 -25.91 -12.17
CA PHE A 379 -1.93 -25.21 -12.36
C PHE A 379 -0.80 -25.88 -11.56
N SER A 380 0.45 -25.61 -11.94
CA SER A 380 1.63 -25.96 -11.14
C SER A 380 2.71 -24.87 -11.26
N ARG A 381 3.40 -24.60 -10.15
CA ARG A 381 4.48 -23.61 -10.02
C ARG A 381 4.10 -22.21 -10.47
N GLN A 382 2.84 -21.84 -10.25
CA GLN A 382 2.24 -20.62 -10.77
C GLN A 382 2.85 -19.33 -10.21
N HIS A 383 2.70 -18.24 -10.97
CA HIS A 383 3.10 -16.88 -10.59
C HIS A 383 1.93 -15.91 -10.74
N ASP A 384 2.09 -14.75 -10.10
CA ASP A 384 1.28 -13.55 -10.30
C ASP A 384 -0.24 -13.79 -10.21
N CYS A 385 -0.72 -14.17 -9.02
CA CYS A 385 -2.15 -14.31 -8.79
C CYS A 385 -2.76 -12.93 -8.52
N ARG A 386 -3.72 -12.49 -9.35
CA ARG A 386 -4.36 -11.16 -9.29
C ARG A 386 -5.87 -11.28 -9.23
N ARG A 387 -6.52 -10.44 -8.42
CA ARG A 387 -7.98 -10.28 -8.45
C ARG A 387 -8.37 -9.30 -9.55
N LEU A 388 -9.31 -9.69 -10.38
CA LEU A 388 -9.90 -8.82 -11.40
C LEU A 388 -11.13 -8.07 -10.86
N PRO A 389 -11.48 -6.90 -11.43
CA PRO A 389 -12.69 -6.15 -11.04
C PRO A 389 -14.01 -6.93 -11.15
N ASN A 390 -14.07 -7.97 -11.98
CA ASN A 390 -15.24 -8.84 -12.11
C ASN A 390 -15.33 -9.93 -11.01
N GLY A 391 -14.38 -9.96 -10.07
CA GLY A 391 -14.30 -10.95 -9.00
C GLY A 391 -13.54 -12.23 -9.36
N ASN A 392 -13.18 -12.45 -10.63
CA ASN A 392 -12.35 -13.58 -11.02
C ASN A 392 -10.90 -13.36 -10.59
N ILE A 393 -10.10 -14.42 -10.59
CA ILE A 393 -8.65 -14.33 -10.43
C ILE A 393 -7.94 -14.71 -11.73
N THR A 394 -6.83 -14.02 -12.04
CA THR A 394 -5.86 -14.47 -13.04
C THR A 394 -4.63 -15.01 -12.37
N LEU A 395 -3.97 -15.98 -13.00
CA LEU A 395 -2.64 -16.45 -12.63
C LEU A 395 -1.87 -16.92 -13.86
N TYR A 396 -0.55 -16.88 -13.78
CA TYR A 396 0.35 -17.45 -14.77
C TYR A 396 0.73 -18.88 -14.36
N ASP A 397 0.22 -19.88 -15.08
CA ASP A 397 0.54 -21.29 -14.86
C ASP A 397 1.82 -21.64 -15.60
N ASN A 398 2.95 -21.70 -14.88
CA ASN A 398 4.23 -22.10 -15.47
C ASN A 398 4.18 -23.54 -15.97
N GLY A 399 3.42 -24.42 -15.29
CA GLY A 399 3.06 -25.73 -15.79
C GLY A 399 4.17 -26.77 -15.72
N ASN A 400 5.10 -26.61 -14.79
CA ASN A 400 6.31 -27.43 -14.67
C ASN A 400 6.02 -28.93 -14.51
N TYR A 401 4.89 -29.28 -13.90
CA TYR A 401 4.51 -30.66 -13.59
C TYR A 401 3.29 -31.13 -14.38
N HIS A 402 2.94 -30.45 -15.48
CA HIS A 402 1.99 -31.00 -16.45
C HIS A 402 2.57 -32.25 -17.13
N PRO A 403 1.74 -33.24 -17.53
CA PRO A 403 2.23 -34.44 -18.25
C PRO A 403 3.06 -34.11 -19.49
N LEU A 404 2.73 -33.00 -20.14
CA LEU A 404 3.56 -32.34 -21.14
C LEU A 404 3.73 -30.89 -20.69
N SER A 405 4.94 -30.52 -20.26
CA SER A 405 5.22 -29.18 -19.74
C SER A 405 4.92 -28.11 -20.80
N HIS A 406 4.10 -27.14 -20.41
CA HIS A 406 3.72 -25.98 -21.20
C HIS A 406 3.22 -24.91 -20.24
N SER A 407 3.37 -23.64 -20.61
CA SER A 407 2.87 -22.54 -19.78
C SER A 407 1.56 -21.99 -20.33
N ALA A 408 0.72 -21.45 -19.45
CA ALA A 408 -0.59 -20.91 -19.81
C ALA A 408 -0.95 -19.71 -18.94
N ALA A 409 -1.62 -18.73 -19.55
CA ALA A 409 -2.38 -17.73 -18.80
C ALA A 409 -3.75 -18.34 -18.44
N LYS A 410 -4.21 -18.17 -17.20
CA LYS A 410 -5.50 -18.71 -16.73
C LYS A 410 -6.32 -17.68 -15.98
N GLU A 411 -7.63 -17.75 -16.13
CA GLU A 411 -8.62 -16.99 -15.34
C GLU A 411 -9.62 -17.97 -14.72
N TYR A 412 -9.79 -17.88 -13.40
CA TYR A 412 -10.77 -18.68 -12.65
C TYR A 412 -11.85 -17.79 -12.04
N LYS A 413 -13.10 -18.21 -12.21
CA LYS A 413 -14.22 -17.73 -11.40
C LYS A 413 -14.27 -18.56 -10.12
N LEU A 414 -14.18 -17.89 -8.97
CA LEU A 414 -14.25 -18.54 -7.66
C LEU A 414 -15.65 -18.44 -7.06
N ASP A 415 -16.13 -19.56 -6.52
CA ASP A 415 -17.17 -19.57 -5.49
C ASP A 415 -16.50 -19.91 -4.17
N GLU A 416 -16.28 -18.91 -3.32
CA GLU A 416 -15.56 -19.07 -2.04
C GLU A 416 -16.41 -19.76 -0.96
N VAL A 417 -17.74 -19.87 -1.16
CA VAL A 417 -18.67 -20.55 -0.24
C VAL A 417 -18.76 -22.03 -0.60
N GLN A 418 -19.02 -22.33 -1.88
CA GLN A 418 -19.09 -23.71 -2.37
C GLN A 418 -17.71 -24.33 -2.63
N LYS A 419 -16.64 -23.53 -2.51
CA LYS A 419 -15.25 -23.91 -2.82
C LYS A 419 -15.13 -24.50 -4.22
N THR A 420 -15.57 -23.76 -5.23
CA THR A 420 -15.38 -24.15 -6.64
C THR A 420 -14.51 -23.13 -7.38
N ALA A 421 -13.59 -23.61 -8.20
CA ALA A 421 -12.73 -22.82 -9.05
C ALA A 421 -13.00 -23.22 -10.51
N THR A 422 -13.79 -22.41 -11.21
CA THR A 422 -14.17 -22.69 -12.60
C THR A 422 -13.21 -21.98 -13.53
N LEU A 423 -12.48 -22.72 -14.36
CA LEU A 423 -11.67 -22.13 -15.43
C LEU A 423 -12.61 -21.53 -16.47
N VAL A 424 -12.60 -20.20 -16.58
CA VAL A 424 -13.47 -19.44 -17.48
C VAL A 424 -12.74 -18.94 -18.71
N TRP A 425 -11.41 -18.84 -18.64
CA TRP A 425 -10.56 -18.50 -19.77
C TRP A 425 -9.16 -19.08 -19.57
N SER A 426 -8.52 -19.48 -20.66
CA SER A 426 -7.10 -19.84 -20.67
C SER A 426 -6.49 -19.57 -22.03
N TYR A 427 -5.20 -19.22 -22.05
CA TYR A 427 -4.44 -19.05 -23.27
C TYR A 427 -3.10 -19.76 -23.19
N LYS A 428 -2.77 -20.49 -24.25
CA LYS A 428 -1.46 -21.12 -24.48
C LYS A 428 -0.93 -20.56 -25.79
N HIS A 429 0.33 -20.16 -25.81
CA HIS A 429 0.94 -19.69 -27.04
C HIS A 429 0.99 -20.83 -28.08
N PRO A 430 0.69 -20.58 -29.37
CA PRO A 430 0.88 -21.54 -30.45
C PRO A 430 2.31 -22.10 -30.51
N MET A 431 2.51 -23.24 -31.16
CA MET A 431 3.87 -23.77 -31.35
C MET A 431 4.74 -22.79 -32.14
N VAL A 432 5.98 -22.62 -31.71
CA VAL A 432 6.99 -21.81 -32.40
C VAL A 432 8.08 -22.75 -32.88
N ASP A 433 8.34 -22.78 -34.18
CA ASP A 433 9.32 -23.69 -34.81
C ASP A 433 9.12 -25.17 -34.42
N GLY A 434 7.87 -25.61 -34.26
CA GLY A 434 7.53 -26.98 -33.85
C GLY A 434 7.73 -27.28 -32.36
N VAL A 435 8.09 -26.28 -31.56
CA VAL A 435 8.29 -26.39 -30.11
C VAL A 435 7.06 -25.86 -29.38
N ILE A 436 6.59 -26.60 -28.37
CA ILE A 436 5.56 -26.12 -27.44
C ILE A 436 6.19 -25.10 -26.50
N PRO A 437 5.70 -23.85 -26.45
CA PRO A 437 6.25 -22.85 -25.55
C PRO A 437 6.10 -23.26 -24.09
N TYR A 438 7.21 -23.20 -23.36
CA TYR A 438 7.29 -23.54 -21.95
C TYR A 438 8.31 -22.63 -21.25
N TYR A 439 7.91 -22.09 -20.11
CA TYR A 439 8.67 -21.12 -19.33
C TYR A 439 8.68 -21.51 -17.86
N LEU A 440 9.87 -21.86 -17.37
CA LEU A 440 10.07 -22.60 -16.11
C LEU A 440 9.66 -21.82 -14.84
N ALA A 441 9.75 -20.49 -14.88
CA ALA A 441 9.57 -19.60 -13.73
C ALA A 441 9.30 -18.16 -14.20
N MET A 442 8.95 -17.29 -13.25
CA MET A 442 8.60 -15.88 -13.51
C MET A 442 7.34 -15.77 -14.38
N GLY A 443 7.07 -14.58 -14.92
CA GLY A 443 5.92 -14.35 -15.79
C GLY A 443 4.69 -13.85 -15.04
N ASN A 444 3.80 -13.20 -15.78
CA ASN A 444 2.58 -12.60 -15.24
C ASN A 444 1.49 -12.46 -16.30
N VAL A 445 0.25 -12.29 -15.85
CA VAL A 445 -0.94 -12.14 -16.70
C VAL A 445 -1.70 -10.89 -16.29
N GLN A 446 -1.99 -10.01 -17.23
CA GLN A 446 -2.73 -8.79 -16.98
C GLN A 446 -3.90 -8.66 -17.96
N ARG A 447 -5.13 -8.67 -17.42
CA ARG A 447 -6.33 -8.30 -18.19
C ARG A 447 -6.35 -6.78 -18.38
N LEU A 448 -6.49 -6.33 -19.63
CA LEU A 448 -6.51 -4.91 -20.02
C LEU A 448 -7.94 -4.37 -20.12
N LYS A 449 -8.09 -3.05 -20.06
CA LYS A 449 -9.40 -2.36 -20.05
C LYS A 449 -10.26 -2.66 -21.28
N ASN A 450 -9.65 -2.88 -22.45
CA ASN A 450 -10.37 -3.21 -23.69
C ASN A 450 -10.75 -4.70 -23.80
N GLY A 451 -10.45 -5.52 -22.78
CA GLY A 451 -10.70 -6.97 -22.77
C GLY A 451 -9.54 -7.82 -23.29
N ASN A 452 -8.49 -7.23 -23.87
CA ASN A 452 -7.28 -7.94 -24.25
C ASN A 452 -6.54 -8.45 -23.01
N THR A 453 -5.64 -9.41 -23.20
CA THR A 453 -4.79 -9.94 -22.13
C THR A 453 -3.32 -9.79 -22.52
N PHE A 454 -2.56 -9.09 -21.70
CA PHE A 454 -1.10 -8.97 -21.80
C PHE A 454 -0.44 -10.05 -20.96
N ILE A 455 0.57 -10.72 -21.52
CA ILE A 455 1.24 -11.87 -20.92
C ILE A 455 2.74 -11.66 -21.02
N ASN A 456 3.43 -11.66 -19.88
CA ASN A 456 4.87 -11.88 -19.83
C ASN A 456 5.11 -13.38 -19.63
N TRP A 457 5.91 -13.97 -20.50
CA TRP A 457 6.16 -15.41 -20.43
C TRP A 457 7.25 -15.79 -19.42
N GLY A 458 8.09 -14.85 -18.98
CA GLY A 458 9.09 -15.10 -17.94
C GLY A 458 10.34 -15.81 -18.46
N LYS A 459 10.86 -16.77 -17.68
CA LYS A 459 12.14 -17.43 -17.95
C LYS A 459 12.04 -18.41 -19.14
N ARG A 460 12.57 -18.00 -20.28
CA ARG A 460 12.73 -18.83 -21.49
C ARG A 460 14.15 -19.40 -21.62
N TYR A 461 14.27 -20.59 -22.18
CA TYR A 461 15.56 -21.20 -22.57
C TYR A 461 15.81 -21.15 -24.08
N ASN A 462 14.73 -21.10 -24.87
CA ASN A 462 14.80 -20.93 -26.32
C ASN A 462 14.50 -19.46 -26.64
N THR A 463 15.49 -18.75 -27.18
CA THR A 463 15.38 -17.33 -27.53
C THR A 463 14.49 -17.06 -28.74
N ASN A 464 14.09 -18.09 -29.50
CA ASN A 464 13.08 -17.95 -30.55
C ASN A 464 11.67 -17.77 -29.98
N LEU A 465 11.43 -18.18 -28.72
CA LEU A 465 10.15 -18.01 -28.05
C LEU A 465 9.89 -16.52 -27.71
N PRO A 466 8.63 -16.06 -27.78
CA PRO A 466 8.28 -14.70 -27.38
C PRO A 466 8.61 -14.44 -25.91
N SER A 467 8.89 -13.18 -25.59
CA SER A 467 9.05 -12.73 -24.21
C SER A 467 7.73 -12.21 -23.67
N MET A 468 7.00 -11.47 -24.49
CA MET A 468 5.73 -10.84 -24.11
C MET A 468 4.76 -10.91 -25.28
N THR A 469 3.48 -11.14 -24.99
CA THR A 469 2.41 -11.26 -25.98
C THR A 469 1.17 -10.55 -25.47
N GLU A 470 0.46 -9.84 -26.34
CA GLU A 470 -0.91 -9.39 -26.11
C GLU A 470 -1.87 -10.14 -27.02
N VAL A 471 -2.96 -10.63 -26.45
CA VAL A 471 -4.03 -11.31 -27.18
C VAL A 471 -5.37 -10.61 -27.03
N ASP A 472 -6.16 -10.60 -28.09
CA ASP A 472 -7.55 -10.14 -28.03
C ASP A 472 -8.47 -11.15 -27.30
N SER A 473 -9.74 -10.79 -27.14
CA SER A 473 -10.73 -11.67 -26.49
C SER A 473 -11.00 -12.99 -27.24
N ALA A 474 -10.65 -13.07 -28.53
CA ALA A 474 -10.74 -14.28 -29.32
C ALA A 474 -9.46 -15.13 -29.27
N GLY A 475 -8.40 -14.64 -28.62
CA GLY A 475 -7.11 -15.32 -28.50
C GLY A 475 -6.18 -15.07 -29.69
N ASN A 476 -6.45 -14.08 -30.54
CA ASN A 476 -5.52 -13.71 -31.61
C ASN A 476 -4.38 -12.88 -31.03
N ILE A 477 -3.14 -13.16 -31.46
CA ILE A 477 -1.98 -12.35 -31.11
C ILE A 477 -2.08 -11.01 -31.83
N VAL A 478 -2.26 -9.92 -31.07
CA VAL A 478 -2.34 -8.54 -31.60
C VAL A 478 -1.07 -7.75 -31.35
N TRP A 479 -0.24 -8.18 -30.39
CA TRP A 479 1.11 -7.64 -30.21
C TRP A 479 2.05 -8.70 -29.65
N GLU A 480 3.31 -8.67 -30.08
CA GLU A 480 4.31 -9.63 -29.60
C GLU A 480 5.72 -9.07 -29.68
N MET A 481 6.50 -9.36 -28.65
CA MET A 481 7.90 -8.94 -28.53
C MET A 481 8.80 -10.09 -28.11
N LYS A 482 10.00 -10.10 -28.67
CA LYS A 482 11.13 -10.94 -28.25
C LYS A 482 12.20 -10.05 -27.66
N LEU A 483 12.63 -10.33 -26.43
CA LEU A 483 13.88 -9.77 -25.91
C LEU A 483 15.06 -10.33 -26.71
N SER A 484 16.21 -9.67 -26.62
CA SER A 484 17.41 -10.01 -27.36
C SER A 484 17.85 -11.44 -27.08
N ALA A 485 18.24 -12.13 -28.14
CA ALA A 485 18.91 -13.42 -28.03
C ALA A 485 20.35 -13.27 -27.50
N ASP A 486 20.94 -12.08 -27.65
CA ASP A 486 22.23 -11.76 -27.07
C ASP A 486 22.12 -11.86 -25.54
N LYS A 487 23.01 -12.63 -24.91
CA LYS A 487 22.98 -12.97 -23.47
C LYS A 487 21.67 -13.58 -22.94
N GLN A 488 20.76 -14.01 -23.84
CA GLN A 488 19.48 -14.63 -23.52
C GLN A 488 18.64 -13.80 -22.54
N TYR A 489 18.30 -12.55 -22.88
CA TYR A 489 17.50 -11.72 -21.97
C TYR A 489 16.14 -12.34 -21.65
N ILE A 490 15.75 -12.20 -20.38
CA ILE A 490 14.47 -12.60 -19.80
C ILE A 490 13.91 -11.45 -18.96
N ALA A 491 12.59 -11.38 -18.85
CA ALA A 491 11.89 -10.44 -17.97
C ALA A 491 11.30 -11.19 -16.77
N TYR A 492 11.44 -10.64 -15.56
CA TYR A 492 10.77 -11.20 -14.39
C TYR A 492 9.25 -10.92 -14.46
N ARG A 493 8.89 -9.64 -14.61
CA ARG A 493 7.52 -9.18 -14.88
C ARG A 493 7.50 -8.12 -15.98
N ALA A 494 6.34 -7.98 -16.60
CA ALA A 494 6.04 -6.88 -17.49
C ALA A 494 4.56 -6.52 -17.44
N HIS A 495 4.27 -5.23 -17.53
CA HIS A 495 2.93 -4.69 -17.39
C HIS A 495 2.64 -3.71 -18.51
N LYS A 496 1.37 -3.56 -18.85
CA LYS A 496 0.91 -2.55 -19.79
C LYS A 496 -0.02 -1.58 -19.08
N TYR A 497 0.36 -0.31 -19.10
CA TYR A 497 -0.39 0.75 -18.45
C TYR A 497 -0.75 1.84 -19.46
N ASP A 498 -1.98 2.32 -19.35
CA ASP A 498 -2.35 3.62 -19.90
C ASP A 498 -1.73 4.70 -18.99
N TRP A 499 -0.42 4.84 -19.10
CA TRP A 499 0.38 5.74 -18.28
C TRP A 499 0.71 6.99 -19.08
N ASN A 500 0.30 8.12 -18.52
CA ASN A 500 0.74 9.43 -18.95
C ASN A 500 1.39 10.10 -17.72
N PRO A 501 2.70 10.40 -17.77
CA PRO A 501 3.44 10.99 -16.63
C PRO A 501 2.79 12.26 -16.13
N CYS A 502 2.06 12.97 -17.01
CA CYS A 502 1.44 14.23 -16.67
C CYS A 502 0.06 14.39 -17.32
N ALA A 503 -0.82 13.46 -16.97
CA ALA A 503 -2.19 13.45 -17.46
C ALA A 503 -2.95 14.72 -17.04
N ARG A 504 -3.60 15.36 -18.02
CA ARG A 504 -4.53 16.47 -17.80
C ARG A 504 -5.77 15.96 -17.05
N PRO A 505 -6.23 16.62 -15.96
CA PRO A 505 -7.49 16.28 -15.30
C PRO A 505 -8.68 16.29 -16.28
N SER A 506 -9.49 15.23 -16.26
CA SER A 506 -10.64 15.10 -17.16
C SER A 506 -11.78 16.02 -16.76
N ALA A 507 -12.35 16.74 -17.72
CA ALA A 507 -13.50 17.58 -17.48
C ALA A 507 -14.75 16.77 -17.09
N ASP A 508 -14.83 15.51 -17.49
CA ASP A 508 -15.99 14.64 -17.23
C ASP A 508 -16.03 14.12 -15.79
N SER A 509 -14.89 14.06 -15.11
CA SER A 509 -14.84 13.69 -13.69
C SER A 509 -15.10 14.88 -12.75
N MET A 510 -14.95 16.11 -13.25
CA MET A 510 -15.17 17.34 -12.49
C MET A 510 -16.66 17.52 -12.15
N LYS A 511 -16.95 17.64 -10.85
CA LYS A 511 -18.30 17.86 -10.30
C LYS A 511 -18.29 19.04 -9.34
N VAL A 512 -19.42 19.73 -9.27
CA VAL A 512 -19.69 20.77 -8.27
C VAL A 512 -20.90 20.34 -7.46
N ARG A 513 -20.78 20.36 -6.14
CA ARG A 513 -21.82 19.98 -5.18
C ARG A 513 -21.87 21.00 -4.04
N GLU A 514 -22.89 20.89 -3.19
CA GLU A 514 -23.02 21.74 -1.99
C GLU A 514 -22.94 23.25 -2.34
N ILE A 515 -23.55 23.65 -3.45
CA ILE A 515 -23.56 25.04 -3.88
C ILE A 515 -24.53 25.82 -3.00
N THR A 516 -24.01 26.83 -2.31
CA THR A 516 -24.79 27.80 -1.53
C THR A 516 -24.78 29.17 -2.23
N GLY A 517 -25.27 30.21 -1.56
CA GLY A 517 -25.11 31.58 -2.04
C GLY A 517 -23.65 32.05 -2.10
N ASN A 518 -22.77 31.51 -1.25
CA ASN A 518 -21.40 32.00 -1.11
C ASN A 518 -20.32 30.91 -1.06
N SER A 519 -20.66 29.66 -1.29
CA SER A 519 -19.71 28.55 -1.30
C SER A 519 -20.09 27.49 -2.32
N ALA A 520 -19.11 26.69 -2.71
CA ALA A 520 -19.32 25.50 -3.51
C ALA A 520 -18.20 24.49 -3.25
N ARG A 521 -18.54 23.19 -3.19
CA ARG A 521 -17.57 22.12 -3.18
C ARG A 521 -17.27 21.69 -4.61
N LEU A 522 -16.02 21.89 -5.03
CA LEU A 522 -15.45 21.35 -6.25
C LEU A 522 -14.89 19.95 -5.94
N SER A 523 -15.10 18.99 -6.83
CA SER A 523 -14.52 17.65 -6.71
C SER A 523 -14.15 17.11 -8.10
N TRP A 524 -13.14 16.27 -8.18
CA TRP A 524 -12.68 15.61 -9.40
C TRP A 524 -12.28 14.16 -9.08
N GLU A 525 -12.05 13.34 -10.10
CA GLU A 525 -11.39 12.05 -9.89
C GLU A 525 -9.88 12.25 -9.79
N CYS A 526 -9.25 11.58 -8.84
CA CYS A 526 -7.79 11.62 -8.67
C CYS A 526 -7.11 11.21 -9.98
N VAL A 527 -6.18 12.06 -10.45
CA VAL A 527 -5.35 11.80 -11.61
C VAL A 527 -4.17 10.96 -11.16
N VAL A 528 -4.02 9.80 -11.79
CA VAL A 528 -2.85 8.91 -11.60
C VAL A 528 -1.58 9.73 -11.89
N ASN A 529 -0.65 9.76 -10.93
CA ASN A 529 0.62 10.52 -10.95
C ASN A 529 0.52 12.04 -10.73
N ALA A 530 -0.60 12.56 -10.19
CA ALA A 530 -0.58 13.90 -9.59
C ALA A 530 0.24 13.85 -8.28
N ASN A 531 1.57 13.81 -8.39
CA ASN A 531 2.47 13.37 -7.33
C ASN A 531 2.56 14.36 -6.14
N GLN A 532 2.21 15.64 -6.34
CA GLN A 532 2.33 16.64 -5.28
C GLN A 532 1.02 17.36 -5.00
N LEU A 533 0.45 18.04 -5.99
CA LEU A 533 -0.73 18.88 -5.80
C LEU A 533 -1.52 19.09 -7.09
N TYR A 534 -2.78 19.47 -6.93
CA TYR A 534 -3.61 20.09 -7.96
C TYR A 534 -3.54 21.61 -7.80
N GLU A 535 -3.36 22.33 -8.91
CA GLU A 535 -3.61 23.77 -8.96
C GLU A 535 -5.03 23.98 -9.51
N VAL A 536 -5.94 24.34 -8.61
CA VAL A 536 -7.33 24.66 -8.94
C VAL A 536 -7.43 26.17 -9.18
N GLN A 537 -7.84 26.55 -10.38
CA GLN A 537 -8.10 27.94 -10.73
C GLN A 537 -9.60 28.19 -10.84
N TYR A 538 -10.06 29.32 -10.30
CA TYR A 538 -11.43 29.80 -10.46
C TYR A 538 -11.47 31.31 -10.67
N LYS A 539 -12.55 31.78 -11.28
CA LYS A 539 -12.85 33.21 -11.44
C LYS A 539 -14.34 33.42 -11.66
N ARG A 540 -14.84 34.64 -11.41
CA ARG A 540 -16.15 35.01 -11.94
C ARG A 540 -16.11 34.97 -13.47
N LYS A 541 -17.22 34.57 -14.08
CA LYS A 541 -17.33 34.44 -15.54
C LYS A 541 -17.10 35.74 -16.29
N ASP A 542 -17.39 36.87 -15.65
CA ASP A 542 -17.16 38.22 -16.17
C ASP A 542 -15.73 38.76 -15.90
N ALA A 543 -14.93 38.06 -15.09
CA ALA A 543 -13.58 38.48 -14.72
C ALA A 543 -12.54 37.98 -15.73
N THR A 544 -11.42 38.71 -15.83
CA THR A 544 -10.29 38.36 -16.70
C THR A 544 -9.19 37.59 -15.98
N THR A 545 -9.09 37.73 -14.66
CA THR A 545 -8.01 37.15 -13.83
C THR A 545 -8.50 35.89 -13.13
N TRP A 546 -7.63 34.87 -13.08
CA TRP A 546 -7.86 33.63 -12.34
C TRP A 546 -7.27 33.72 -10.94
N GLU A 547 -8.01 33.28 -9.93
CA GLU A 547 -7.50 32.96 -8.59
C GLU A 547 -7.05 31.49 -8.58
N ALA A 548 -5.97 31.18 -7.87
CA ALA A 548 -5.40 29.83 -7.82
C ALA A 548 -5.32 29.32 -6.37
N GLN A 549 -5.63 28.04 -6.18
CA GLN A 549 -5.54 27.33 -4.90
C GLN A 549 -4.79 26.02 -5.12
N ALA A 550 -3.82 25.74 -4.25
CA ALA A 550 -3.11 24.46 -4.25
C ALA A 550 -3.86 23.46 -3.36
N VAL A 551 -4.04 22.25 -3.87
CA VAL A 551 -4.68 21.13 -3.14
C VAL A 551 -3.71 19.96 -3.15
N LEU A 552 -3.19 19.59 -1.99
CA LEU A 552 -2.23 18.49 -1.87
C LEU A 552 -2.89 17.17 -2.30
N SER A 553 -2.21 16.44 -3.17
CA SER A 553 -2.59 15.07 -3.52
C SER A 553 -2.46 14.16 -2.28
N PRO A 554 -3.32 13.14 -2.09
CA PRO A 554 -4.37 12.65 -2.99
C PRO A 554 -5.73 13.34 -2.83
N ALA A 555 -5.82 14.49 -2.13
CA ALA A 555 -7.10 15.16 -1.96
C ALA A 555 -7.69 15.55 -3.33
N ASP A 556 -8.97 15.23 -3.49
CA ASP A 556 -9.69 15.26 -4.77
C ASP A 556 -10.82 16.30 -4.79
N ASN A 557 -10.87 17.15 -3.76
CA ASN A 557 -11.91 18.14 -3.60
C ASN A 557 -11.40 19.42 -2.92
N LEU A 558 -12.09 20.53 -3.18
CA LEU A 558 -11.82 21.84 -2.64
C LEU A 558 -13.14 22.55 -2.34
N VAL A 559 -13.28 23.12 -1.15
CA VAL A 559 -14.42 23.99 -0.81
C VAL A 559 -14.03 25.45 -1.09
N LEU A 560 -14.64 26.04 -2.10
CA LEU A 560 -14.55 27.48 -2.33
C LEU A 560 -15.56 28.19 -1.42
N SER A 561 -15.13 29.25 -0.75
CA SER A 561 -15.95 30.06 0.16
C SER A 561 -15.87 31.55 -0.23
N PHE A 562 -16.78 32.37 0.31
CA PHE A 562 -16.85 33.82 0.07
C PHE A 562 -17.13 34.20 -1.40
N LEU A 563 -17.86 33.35 -2.12
CA LEU A 563 -18.35 33.62 -3.46
C LEU A 563 -19.50 34.65 -3.42
N GLN A 564 -19.69 35.39 -4.51
CA GLN A 564 -20.84 36.28 -4.68
C GLN A 564 -22.09 35.46 -5.00
N THR A 565 -23.24 35.88 -4.49
CA THR A 565 -24.53 35.22 -4.73
C THR A 565 -25.02 35.46 -6.16
N SER A 566 -25.89 34.59 -6.67
CA SER A 566 -26.39 34.65 -8.06
C SER A 566 -25.29 34.80 -9.13
N THR A 567 -24.06 34.37 -8.86
CA THR A 567 -22.90 34.69 -9.68
C THR A 567 -22.33 33.42 -10.31
N THR A 568 -22.13 33.46 -11.63
CA THR A 568 -21.50 32.35 -12.35
C THR A 568 -19.98 32.43 -12.22
N TYR A 569 -19.38 31.32 -11.83
CA TYR A 569 -17.94 31.12 -11.75
C TYR A 569 -17.51 30.10 -12.80
N ASP A 570 -16.35 30.37 -13.41
CA ASP A 570 -15.60 29.42 -14.22
C ASP A 570 -14.48 28.84 -13.37
N TRP A 571 -14.24 27.54 -13.50
CA TRP A 571 -13.14 26.86 -12.82
C TRP A 571 -12.50 25.79 -13.70
N ARG A 572 -11.23 25.54 -13.45
CA ARG A 572 -10.38 24.57 -14.15
C ARG A 572 -9.28 24.11 -13.20
N LEU A 573 -8.65 22.98 -13.47
CA LEU A 573 -7.54 22.50 -12.67
C LEU A 573 -6.47 21.83 -13.52
N LYS A 574 -5.23 21.84 -13.03
CA LYS A 574 -4.15 21.02 -13.57
C LYS A 574 -3.51 20.22 -12.44
N SER A 575 -2.87 19.11 -12.80
CA SER A 575 -2.03 18.31 -11.91
C SER A 575 -0.57 18.76 -12.02
N TRP A 576 0.13 18.75 -10.89
CA TRP A 576 1.58 18.78 -10.85
C TRP A 576 2.11 17.36 -10.70
N CYS A 577 3.05 17.04 -11.57
CA CYS A 577 3.42 15.67 -11.90
C CYS A 577 4.76 15.26 -11.28
N ASP A 578 5.54 16.22 -10.77
CA ASP A 578 6.79 15.95 -10.07
C ASP A 578 6.75 16.44 -8.62
N THR A 579 7.72 15.95 -7.83
CA THR A 579 7.86 16.25 -6.40
C THR A 579 8.41 17.65 -6.11
N VAL A 580 8.89 18.36 -7.15
CA VAL A 580 9.50 19.70 -7.07
C VAL A 580 8.68 20.79 -7.77
N ALA A 581 7.45 20.50 -8.20
CA ALA A 581 6.56 21.39 -8.95
C ALA A 581 7.21 22.10 -10.17
N ASN A 582 7.97 21.37 -11.00
CA ASN A 582 8.51 21.87 -12.27
C ASN A 582 7.70 21.40 -13.49
N THR A 583 6.97 20.30 -13.36
CA THR A 583 6.26 19.65 -14.46
C THR A 583 4.77 19.62 -14.15
N ALA A 584 3.97 20.29 -14.96
CA ALA A 584 2.53 20.35 -14.80
C ALA A 584 1.80 19.98 -16.09
N SER A 585 0.61 19.42 -15.93
CA SER A 585 -0.26 19.15 -17.06
C SER A 585 -0.87 20.45 -17.59
N GLY A 586 -1.49 20.38 -18.77
CA GLY A 586 -2.39 21.45 -19.20
C GLY A 586 -3.59 21.55 -18.25
N PHE A 587 -4.15 22.76 -18.06
CA PHE A 587 -5.43 22.92 -17.35
C PHE A 587 -6.53 22.14 -18.05
N SER A 588 -7.38 21.45 -17.28
CA SER A 588 -8.65 20.83 -17.71
C SER A 588 -9.51 21.77 -18.55
N GLU A 589 -10.54 21.22 -19.21
CA GLU A 589 -11.54 22.11 -19.81
C GLU A 589 -12.26 22.89 -18.70
N THR A 590 -12.63 24.11 -19.01
CA THR A 590 -13.30 24.99 -18.05
C THR A 590 -14.72 24.52 -17.82
N ARG A 591 -15.07 24.30 -16.55
CA ARG A 591 -16.45 24.07 -16.10
C ARG A 591 -16.98 25.34 -15.46
N SER A 592 -18.30 25.51 -15.49
CA SER A 592 -18.95 26.63 -14.81
C SER A 592 -19.95 26.13 -13.77
N PHE A 593 -20.15 26.90 -12.71
CA PHE A 593 -21.27 26.75 -11.79
C PHE A 593 -21.81 28.14 -11.43
N THR A 594 -23.05 28.20 -10.95
CA THR A 594 -23.67 29.47 -10.50
C THR A 594 -24.09 29.31 -9.06
N THR A 595 -23.66 30.23 -8.21
CA THR A 595 -24.10 30.29 -6.81
C THR A 595 -25.60 30.57 -6.73
N ALA A 596 -26.25 30.08 -5.68
CA ALA A 596 -27.70 30.24 -5.53
C ALA A 596 -28.08 31.73 -5.39
N SER A 597 -29.35 32.05 -5.69
CA SER A 597 -29.89 33.41 -5.60
C SER A 597 -30.23 33.89 -4.18
N ASP A 598 -29.67 33.19 -3.19
CA ASP A 598 -29.86 33.24 -1.75
C ASP A 598 -31.25 32.88 -1.20
N ASP A 599 -31.23 32.06 -0.15
CA ASP A 599 -32.18 32.14 0.97
C ASP A 599 -31.49 31.95 2.33
N ASP A 600 -30.14 31.94 2.39
CA ASP A 600 -29.44 31.90 3.67
C ASP A 600 -28.07 32.60 3.58
N ASN A 601 -28.10 33.92 3.50
CA ASN A 601 -26.91 34.77 3.67
C ASN A 601 -26.40 34.76 5.14
N SER A 602 -26.84 33.80 5.96
CA SER A 602 -26.62 33.72 7.41
C SER A 602 -25.29 33.05 7.79
N THR A 603 -24.31 32.98 6.89
CA THR A 603 -23.00 32.42 7.25
C THR A 603 -22.23 33.41 8.11
N LEU A 604 -22.31 33.20 9.42
CA LEU A 604 -21.48 33.81 10.44
C LEU A 604 -20.29 32.90 10.70
N PHE A 605 -19.09 33.33 10.30
CA PHE A 605 -17.85 32.62 10.63
C PHE A 605 -17.23 33.20 11.90
N ILE A 606 -16.85 32.31 12.81
CA ILE A 606 -16.25 32.65 14.10
C ILE A 606 -14.94 31.85 14.19
N TYR A 607 -13.80 32.54 14.13
CA TYR A 607 -12.49 31.89 14.18
C TYR A 607 -11.43 32.68 14.98
N PRO A 608 -10.53 32.02 15.72
CA PRO A 608 -10.54 30.58 16.00
C PRO A 608 -11.75 30.20 16.90
N ASN A 609 -12.25 28.98 16.77
CA ASN A 609 -13.30 28.44 17.62
C ASN A 609 -13.04 26.94 17.82
N PRO A 610 -12.59 26.50 19.02
CA PRO A 610 -12.57 27.23 20.28
C PRO A 610 -11.62 28.44 20.34
N ALA A 611 -12.00 29.47 21.10
CA ALA A 611 -11.27 30.73 21.26
C ALA A 611 -10.79 30.93 22.71
N GLN A 612 -9.63 31.57 22.90
CA GLN A 612 -9.11 31.88 24.25
C GLN A 612 -9.38 33.34 24.66
N ASN A 613 -8.68 34.29 24.04
CA ASN A 613 -8.69 35.70 24.44
C ASN A 613 -9.52 36.60 23.53
N GLN A 614 -9.63 36.25 22.26
CA GLN A 614 -10.37 37.00 21.25
C GLN A 614 -10.88 36.06 20.17
N VAL A 615 -11.88 36.50 19.42
CA VAL A 615 -12.39 35.79 18.26
C VAL A 615 -12.68 36.75 17.11
N THR A 616 -12.45 36.30 15.89
CA THR A 616 -12.77 37.04 14.68
C THR A 616 -14.12 36.58 14.16
N ILE A 617 -15.02 37.54 13.99
CA ILE A 617 -16.40 37.38 13.54
C ILE A 617 -16.47 37.94 12.12
N HIS A 618 -16.82 37.09 11.17
CA HIS A 618 -17.01 37.44 9.77
C HIS A 618 -18.46 37.23 9.37
N SER A 619 -19.15 38.33 9.02
CA SER A 619 -20.57 38.32 8.62
C SER A 619 -20.89 39.59 7.82
N LEU A 620 -21.72 39.46 6.79
CA LEU A 620 -22.20 40.60 5.99
C LEU A 620 -23.27 41.38 6.77
N GLY A 621 -23.32 42.71 6.63
CA GLY A 621 -24.36 43.54 7.27
C GLY A 621 -24.30 43.59 8.80
N MET A 622 -23.14 43.32 9.39
CA MET A 622 -22.94 43.31 10.85
C MET A 622 -23.05 44.73 11.46
N GLU A 623 -24.21 45.05 12.01
CA GLU A 623 -24.42 46.26 12.83
C GLU A 623 -24.34 45.94 14.32
N THR A 624 -24.92 44.80 14.72
CA THR A 624 -24.94 44.33 16.11
C THR A 624 -24.38 42.93 16.21
N VAL A 625 -23.55 42.71 17.23
CA VAL A 625 -23.09 41.38 17.67
C VAL A 625 -23.56 41.19 19.10
N GLN A 626 -24.30 40.13 19.35
CA GLN A 626 -24.83 39.76 20.65
C GLN A 626 -24.32 38.36 21.02
N VAL A 627 -23.90 38.17 22.26
CA VAL A 627 -23.46 36.87 22.78
C VAL A 627 -24.37 36.48 23.93
N PHE A 628 -24.95 35.29 23.86
CA PHE A 628 -25.83 34.72 24.86
C PHE A 628 -25.20 33.49 25.51
N ASN A 629 -25.43 33.31 26.81
CA ASN A 629 -25.13 32.04 27.46
C ASN A 629 -26.19 30.97 27.12
N LEU A 630 -25.96 29.72 27.52
CA LEU A 630 -26.89 28.60 27.27
C LEU A 630 -28.26 28.73 27.95
N HIS A 631 -28.41 29.64 28.92
CA HIS A 631 -29.70 29.97 29.53
C HIS A 631 -30.46 31.08 28.77
N GLY A 632 -29.93 31.52 27.61
CA GLY A 632 -30.52 32.58 26.80
C GLY A 632 -30.32 34.00 27.33
N GLN A 633 -29.44 34.19 28.33
CA GLN A 633 -29.14 35.51 28.86
C GLN A 633 -28.08 36.19 28.01
N LEU A 634 -28.32 37.45 27.62
CA LEU A 634 -27.35 38.30 26.93
C LEU A 634 -26.17 38.60 27.86
N VAL A 635 -24.97 38.17 27.50
CA VAL A 635 -23.73 38.34 28.29
C VAL A 635 -22.75 39.33 27.68
N MET A 636 -22.89 39.65 26.39
CA MET A 636 -22.08 40.65 25.71
C MET A 636 -22.84 41.21 24.50
N GLN A 637 -22.69 42.51 24.25
CA GLN A 637 -23.20 43.14 23.03
C GLN A 637 -22.22 44.21 22.54
N VAL A 638 -22.00 44.23 21.22
CA VAL A 638 -21.23 45.26 20.51
C VAL A 638 -22.08 45.79 19.37
N THR A 639 -22.15 47.11 19.23
CA THR A 639 -22.86 47.78 18.13
C THR A 639 -21.89 48.71 17.40
N ARG A 640 -21.94 48.72 16.07
CA ARG A 640 -21.13 49.61 15.23
C ARG A 640 -22.01 50.31 14.18
N PRO A 641 -21.59 51.50 13.68
CA PRO A 641 -22.22 52.13 12.54
C PRO A 641 -22.16 51.19 11.32
N ALA A 642 -23.19 51.19 10.48
CA ALA A 642 -23.19 50.45 9.22
C ALA A 642 -21.99 50.91 8.36
N THR A 643 -21.03 50.01 8.17
CA THR A 643 -19.86 50.18 7.31
C THR A 643 -19.69 48.90 6.50
N ASP A 644 -19.11 48.96 5.30
CA ASP A 644 -18.89 47.79 4.41
C ASP A 644 -17.92 46.73 4.99
N ALA A 645 -17.44 46.89 6.23
CA ALA A 645 -16.52 45.96 6.86
C ALA A 645 -17.25 44.70 7.37
N SER A 646 -16.99 43.57 6.72
CA SER A 646 -17.55 42.25 7.06
C SER A 646 -16.83 41.53 8.21
N VAL A 647 -15.93 42.21 8.94
CA VAL A 647 -15.01 41.62 9.92
C VAL A 647 -14.99 42.40 11.24
N MET A 648 -15.10 41.70 12.38
CA MET A 648 -14.96 42.25 13.72
C MET A 648 -14.11 41.32 14.59
N VAL A 649 -13.16 41.88 15.32
CA VAL A 649 -12.46 41.17 16.40
C VAL A 649 -13.17 41.47 17.71
N LEU A 650 -13.65 40.43 18.38
CA LEU A 650 -14.33 40.50 19.67
C LEU A 650 -13.39 40.00 20.78
N SER A 651 -13.16 40.83 21.79
CA SER A 651 -12.39 40.43 22.98
C SER A 651 -13.26 39.60 23.93
N LEU A 652 -12.76 38.45 24.35
CA LEU A 652 -13.48 37.47 25.20
C LEU A 652 -13.04 37.53 26.67
N GLY A 653 -12.24 38.53 27.04
CA GLY A 653 -11.65 38.66 28.38
C GLY A 653 -12.68 38.61 29.53
N SER A 654 -13.90 39.08 29.31
CA SER A 654 -14.98 39.07 30.31
C SER A 654 -15.83 37.79 30.34
N LEU A 655 -15.68 36.87 29.38
CA LEU A 655 -16.46 35.63 29.31
C LEU A 655 -15.71 34.47 30.00
N PRO A 656 -16.33 33.71 30.93
CA PRO A 656 -15.77 32.45 31.44
C PRO A 656 -15.65 31.37 30.35
N SER A 657 -14.86 30.32 30.59
CA SER A 657 -14.85 29.13 29.73
C SER A 657 -16.26 28.53 29.62
N GLY A 658 -16.68 28.17 28.41
CA GLY A 658 -18.03 27.65 28.15
C GLY A 658 -18.49 27.83 26.72
N LEU A 659 -19.71 27.38 26.46
CA LEU A 659 -20.37 27.47 25.15
C LEU A 659 -21.34 28.66 25.12
N TYR A 660 -21.32 29.42 24.04
CA TYR A 660 -22.12 30.63 23.86
C TYR A 660 -22.79 30.64 22.48
N LEU A 661 -23.96 31.27 22.39
CA LEU A 661 -24.63 31.56 21.12
C LEU A 661 -24.29 33.00 20.72
N VAL A 662 -23.66 33.16 19.56
CA VAL A 662 -23.38 34.47 18.96
C VAL A 662 -24.45 34.74 17.91
N VAL A 663 -25.05 35.93 17.98
CA VAL A 663 -26.05 36.43 17.04
C VAL A 663 -25.51 37.71 16.43
N VAL A 664 -25.46 37.77 15.10
CA VAL A 664 -25.03 38.95 14.35
C VAL A 664 -26.17 39.42 13.47
N GLY A 665 -26.44 40.72 13.41
CA GLY A 665 -27.54 41.22 12.60
C GLY A 665 -27.78 42.72 12.60
N ASN A 666 -28.75 43.13 11.79
CA ASN A 666 -29.40 44.44 11.77
C ASN A 666 -30.93 44.28 11.73
N ASN A 667 -31.69 45.33 11.38
CA ASN A 667 -33.15 45.26 11.33
C ASN A 667 -33.69 44.29 10.25
N ASP A 668 -32.91 44.00 9.21
CA ASP A 668 -33.32 43.21 8.04
C ASP A 668 -32.55 41.88 7.91
N TYR A 669 -31.56 41.63 8.76
CA TYR A 669 -30.64 40.48 8.69
C TYR A 669 -30.32 39.92 10.08
N ARG A 670 -30.31 38.58 10.22
CA ARG A 670 -29.82 37.88 11.42
C ARG A 670 -29.11 36.57 11.05
N ALA A 671 -27.95 36.35 11.66
CA ALA A 671 -27.14 35.13 11.58
C ALA A 671 -26.74 34.65 12.98
N THR A 672 -26.56 33.35 13.16
CA THR A 672 -26.20 32.77 14.46
C THR A 672 -25.11 31.71 14.34
N ALA A 673 -24.20 31.66 15.31
CA ALA A 673 -23.16 30.64 15.38
C ALA A 673 -22.80 30.33 16.84
N MET A 674 -22.29 29.13 17.08
CA MET A 674 -21.80 28.73 18.40
C MET A 674 -20.36 29.18 18.60
N LEU A 675 -20.05 29.69 19.79
CA LEU A 675 -18.70 30.06 20.22
C LEU A 675 -18.32 29.22 21.44
N SER A 676 -17.21 28.51 21.36
CA SER A 676 -16.57 27.82 22.48
C SER A 676 -15.43 28.68 23.01
N VAL A 677 -15.52 29.10 24.28
CA VAL A 677 -14.44 29.82 24.97
C VAL A 677 -13.69 28.84 25.88
N VAL A 678 -12.37 28.78 25.72
CA VAL A 678 -11.48 27.92 26.51
C VAL A 678 -10.37 28.81 27.09
N LYS A 679 -10.48 29.14 28.38
CA LYS A 679 -9.44 29.84 29.15
C LYS A 679 -8.57 28.89 29.94
#